data_AF-A0AA36DVC6-F1
#
_entry.id   AF-A0AA36DVC6-F1
#
_cell.length_a   1.000
_cell.length_b   1.000
_cell.length_c   1.000
_cell.angle_alpha   90.00
_cell.angle_beta   90.00
_cell.angle_gamma   90.00
#
_symmetry.space_group_name_H-M   'P 1'
#
loop_
_entity.id
_entity.type
_entity.pdbx_description
1 polymer ?
#
loop_
_entity_poly.entity_id
_entity_poly.type
_entity_poly.pdbx_seq_one_letter_code
_entity_poly.pdbx_strand_id
1 'polypeptide(L)'
;MHTGRIEDHQFLSTLQDKPATNMQVRLHARNTFAVVIGIGFLYLAYLIFFKAGDGFPEIDVDLSSVVSYATLAVEMGGYAVRKIHDENMLNIAQKGLTDEGKAELLTKADLVSNFLILDVLQRFPRLKVVTEEKDTSISEKDAAPYRADSYSVWLSIRDILDKIPSYRLTLSDVQMYVDPLDATQEYTEGLTEYVTVMACITVKDEPIFGAIFRPFTNETIFGVKGWGVMTSSGEKIHPKLPAETITKIVVSRSHAGDVEKLAQESFGDRFKVEPAGGSGYKTLRLVNGTAELYIHQTAIKKWDTCAGDAILRAMGGAMLDLEGTPLQYGPNSPTVNKKGLVASVWTPYTYAQEIIPHSCYLMSNACFRVPYTAPEWNRVRTLFQSEDVDELKECLAILSMWRSRMGNSIPVAISCSDLIIRLAIAELQVVGEENKWMKMEELKMQHCIAIIRFINYVNEICQNQNQRQTSIIKAVQHLGIPSWLVEIRHNASHSHVPPIGTLRKAFQFCRQWLWDNFWSRQPYEAMRSAGAVDKRNDVVAAEAELRDLRIHNAIVAYALWRNVNNDESNDGMGERPVVELLRFVMQQPFDFLKMFVSDGFLIMTDSQLKRADFKVSIGWSIPLSLQLYWKPVFIMIYEAKVVNELLINLLNRLSSNENAPQIEFQLVAWTKFFLEPCIQTENDVITQSDWSRILHKMVAATGHFDAPIVESVMAKVPNLSEKRRRQVRRIMDITLSESLCAVDDSMSVRTLEDLQRLIRKDRENVSSSGTTSTNRFTLCDGEEWCSVPLGLLPGASVDTLSLILDDDWFLAQKRHTSENLDLSVIEEEH
;
A
#
# COMPACT_ATOMS: atom_id res chain seq x y z
N MET A 1 -16.03 70.00 28.91
CA MET A 1 -17.02 70.06 27.82
C MET A 1 -18.22 69.26 28.29
N HIS A 2 -19.45 69.79 28.29
CA HIS A 2 -20.32 69.67 27.12
C HIS A 2 -20.27 68.27 26.51
N THR A 3 -21.43 67.62 26.41
CA THR A 3 -21.70 66.44 25.57
C THR A 3 -20.88 65.17 25.82
N GLY A 4 -21.57 64.03 25.85
CA GLY A 4 -21.00 62.71 25.57
C GLY A 4 -20.74 61.83 26.79
N ARG A 5 -21.18 60.56 26.66
CA ARG A 5 -20.61 59.31 27.22
C ARG A 5 -20.30 59.21 28.74
N ILE A 6 -20.58 58.00 29.26
CA ILE A 6 -19.83 57.24 30.29
C ILE A 6 -20.26 57.35 31.80
N GLU A 7 -20.56 56.15 32.32
CA GLU A 7 -20.25 55.52 33.64
C GLU A 7 -21.01 55.77 34.97
N ASP A 8 -21.04 54.63 35.70
CA ASP A 8 -20.90 54.42 37.15
C ASP A 8 -22.11 54.66 38.08
N HIS A 9 -22.32 53.94 39.19
CA HIS A 9 -21.68 52.79 39.86
C HIS A 9 -22.64 52.31 40.99
N GLN A 10 -22.45 51.04 41.42
CA GLN A 10 -22.53 50.48 42.79
C GLN A 10 -23.78 50.69 43.69
N PHE A 11 -24.45 49.63 44.16
CA PHE A 11 -24.11 48.75 45.30
C PHE A 11 -23.95 49.46 46.67
N LEU A 12 -24.74 49.04 47.67
CA LEU A 12 -24.35 48.68 49.05
C LEU A 12 -25.61 48.54 49.94
N SER A 13 -25.90 47.33 50.41
CA SER A 13 -25.74 46.85 51.81
C SER A 13 -26.63 47.60 52.81
N THR A 14 -27.58 46.95 53.48
CA THR A 14 -27.38 46.25 54.76
C THR A 14 -28.78 45.92 55.25
N LEU A 15 -29.02 44.76 55.90
CA LEU A 15 -30.04 44.67 56.94
C LEU A 15 -29.82 43.41 57.79
N GLN A 16 -29.64 43.69 59.08
CA GLN A 16 -29.39 42.82 60.22
C GLN A 16 -30.59 41.92 60.59
N ASP A 17 -30.24 40.74 61.10
CA ASP A 17 -30.81 40.00 62.24
C ASP A 17 -32.32 40.04 62.55
N LYS A 18 -32.95 38.86 62.43
CA LYS A 18 -34.08 38.42 63.28
C LYS A 18 -33.93 36.95 63.69
N PRO A 19 -34.41 36.55 64.89
CA PRO A 19 -33.95 35.37 65.61
C PRO A 19 -34.58 34.05 65.14
N ALA A 20 -33.80 32.97 65.23
CA ALA A 20 -34.18 31.62 64.86
C ALA A 20 -35.24 31.01 65.81
N THR A 21 -36.44 30.77 65.29
CA THR A 21 -37.40 29.84 65.89
C THR A 21 -36.98 28.42 65.55
N ASN A 22 -36.54 27.67 66.57
CA ASN A 22 -36.22 26.25 66.47
C ASN A 22 -37.48 25.44 66.08
N MET A 23 -37.63 25.16 64.79
CA MET A 23 -38.64 24.24 64.26
C MET A 23 -38.15 22.80 64.45
N GLN A 24 -38.50 22.17 65.57
CA GLN A 24 -38.28 20.73 65.76
C GLN A 24 -39.24 19.93 64.86
N VAL A 25 -38.76 19.49 63.71
CA VAL A 25 -39.49 18.55 62.84
C VAL A 25 -39.46 17.17 63.49
N ARG A 26 -40.58 16.76 64.12
CA ARG A 26 -40.77 15.37 64.58
C ARG A 26 -40.98 14.45 63.38
N LEU A 27 -39.93 13.76 62.96
CA LEU A 27 -40.00 12.74 61.92
C LEU A 27 -40.78 11.52 62.43
N HIS A 28 -42.02 11.35 61.99
CA HIS A 28 -42.77 10.10 62.18
C HIS A 28 -42.19 9.00 61.30
N ALA A 29 -41.87 7.84 61.87
CA ALA A 29 -41.18 6.72 61.20
C ALA A 29 -41.80 6.32 59.86
N ARG A 30 -43.12 6.45 59.72
CA ARG A 30 -43.87 6.16 58.48
C ARG A 30 -43.59 7.19 57.37
N ASN A 31 -43.41 8.46 57.72
CA ASN A 31 -43.04 9.53 56.77
C ASN A 31 -41.55 9.45 56.44
N THR A 32 -40.70 9.08 57.40
CA THR A 32 -39.28 8.85 57.16
C THR A 32 -39.08 7.67 56.20
N PHE A 33 -39.84 6.59 56.37
CA PHE A 33 -39.81 5.44 55.48
C PHE A 33 -40.27 5.78 54.06
N ALA A 34 -41.36 6.56 53.91
CA ALA A 34 -41.82 7.02 52.61
C ALA A 34 -40.80 7.95 51.91
N VAL A 35 -40.13 8.82 52.67
CA VAL A 35 -39.06 9.68 52.15
C VAL A 35 -37.84 8.87 51.74
N VAL A 36 -37.43 7.87 52.52
CA VAL A 36 -36.31 6.98 52.18
C VAL A 36 -36.62 6.15 50.93
N ILE A 37 -37.85 5.65 50.79
CA ILE A 37 -38.29 4.97 49.56
C ILE A 37 -38.32 5.93 48.37
N GLY A 38 -38.84 7.14 48.55
CA GLY A 38 -38.88 8.16 47.49
C GLY A 38 -37.47 8.57 47.04
N ILE A 39 -36.55 8.77 47.98
CA ILE A 39 -35.13 9.02 47.69
C ILE A 39 -34.50 7.79 47.04
N GLY A 40 -34.87 6.58 47.46
CA GLY A 40 -34.42 5.33 46.83
C GLY A 40 -34.89 5.21 45.38
N PHE A 41 -36.14 5.56 45.07
CA PHE A 41 -36.65 5.59 43.70
C PHE A 41 -36.04 6.72 42.87
N LEU A 42 -35.82 7.90 43.46
CA LEU A 42 -35.11 9.00 42.78
C LEU A 42 -33.65 8.66 42.55
N TYR A 43 -33.00 7.96 43.46
CA TYR A 43 -31.64 7.45 43.31
C TYR A 43 -31.58 6.34 42.26
N LEU A 44 -32.56 5.43 42.23
CA LEU A 44 -32.68 4.40 41.20
C LEU A 44 -32.96 5.01 39.83
N ALA A 45 -33.83 6.02 39.75
CA ALA A 45 -34.06 6.79 38.52
C ALA A 45 -32.80 7.54 38.10
N TYR A 46 -32.06 8.15 39.04
CA TYR A 46 -30.77 8.77 38.77
C TYR A 46 -29.73 7.74 38.28
N LEU A 47 -29.71 6.54 38.85
CA LEU A 47 -28.85 5.45 38.36
C LEU A 47 -29.22 5.02 36.93
N ILE A 48 -30.51 4.90 36.62
CA ILE A 48 -31.01 4.48 35.30
C ILE A 48 -30.83 5.58 34.24
N PHE A 49 -31.05 6.85 34.58
CA PHE A 49 -31.05 7.96 33.61
C PHE A 49 -29.73 8.74 33.55
N PHE A 50 -28.93 8.76 34.63
CA PHE A 50 -27.74 9.61 34.72
C PHE A 50 -26.44 8.88 35.07
N LYS A 51 -26.48 7.65 35.64
CA LYS A 51 -25.27 6.86 35.94
C LYS A 51 -25.07 5.66 35.00
N ALA A 52 -26.13 5.16 34.38
CA ALA A 52 -26.04 4.31 33.20
C ALA A 52 -25.79 5.22 31.99
N GLY A 53 -24.58 5.75 31.86
CA GLY A 53 -24.20 6.46 30.64
C GLY A 53 -24.16 5.46 29.50
N ASP A 54 -25.06 5.56 28.51
CA ASP A 54 -25.17 4.83 27.22
C ASP A 54 -24.86 3.32 27.15
N GLY A 55 -24.49 2.70 28.27
CA GLY A 55 -23.98 1.35 28.41
C GLY A 55 -25.07 0.45 28.93
N PHE A 56 -26.04 0.18 28.06
CA PHE A 56 -26.72 -1.11 28.12
C PHE A 56 -25.68 -2.23 27.94
N PRO A 57 -25.91 -3.44 28.47
CA PRO A 57 -24.95 -4.54 28.31
C PRO A 57 -24.61 -4.73 26.83
N GLU A 58 -23.32 -4.77 26.51
CA GLU A 58 -22.83 -5.12 25.19
C GLU A 58 -23.42 -6.48 24.82
N ILE A 59 -24.26 -6.49 23.78
CA ILE A 59 -24.86 -7.72 23.28
C ILE A 59 -23.88 -8.28 22.26
N ASP A 60 -23.20 -9.35 22.64
CA ASP A 60 -22.43 -10.16 21.71
C ASP A 60 -23.38 -10.98 20.83
N VAL A 61 -23.21 -10.89 19.53
CA VAL A 61 -23.89 -11.74 18.54
C VAL A 61 -22.88 -12.56 17.76
N ASP A 62 -23.29 -13.76 17.38
CA ASP A 62 -22.49 -14.61 16.53
C ASP A 62 -22.55 -14.11 15.08
N LEU A 63 -21.39 -14.02 14.41
CA LEU A 63 -21.30 -13.62 13.01
C LEU A 63 -22.22 -14.46 12.11
N SER A 64 -22.26 -15.78 12.31
CA SER A 64 -23.11 -16.68 11.52
C SER A 64 -24.59 -16.31 11.61
N SER A 65 -25.03 -15.82 12.77
CA SER A 65 -26.39 -15.33 12.96
C SER A 65 -26.64 -14.06 12.15
N VAL A 66 -25.79 -13.04 12.26
CA VAL A 66 -26.01 -11.78 11.53
C VAL A 66 -25.94 -11.99 10.01
N VAL A 67 -24.99 -12.79 9.54
CA VAL A 67 -24.85 -13.17 8.13
C VAL A 67 -26.08 -13.91 7.62
N SER A 68 -26.63 -14.85 8.40
CA SER A 68 -27.82 -15.60 8.00
C SER A 68 -29.04 -14.72 7.73
N TYR A 69 -29.29 -13.77 8.63
CA TYR A 69 -30.41 -12.84 8.48
C TYR A 69 -30.14 -11.82 7.38
N ALA A 70 -28.88 -11.43 7.13
CA ALA A 70 -28.53 -10.57 6.01
C ALA A 70 -28.83 -11.24 4.66
N THR A 71 -28.41 -12.50 4.48
CA THR A 71 -28.70 -13.28 3.27
C THR A 71 -30.20 -13.48 3.10
N LEU A 72 -30.91 -13.87 4.17
CA LEU A 72 -32.36 -14.02 4.17
C LEU A 72 -33.07 -12.73 3.77
N ALA A 73 -32.65 -11.59 4.34
CA ALA A 73 -33.25 -10.30 4.06
C ALA A 73 -33.12 -9.92 2.58
N VAL A 74 -31.92 -10.09 2.01
CA VAL A 74 -31.63 -9.78 0.60
C VAL A 74 -32.42 -10.68 -0.35
N GLU A 75 -32.52 -11.99 -0.08
CA GLU A 75 -33.34 -12.90 -0.88
C GLU A 75 -34.83 -12.56 -0.79
N MET A 76 -35.33 -12.28 0.41
CA MET A 76 -36.73 -11.85 0.60
C MET A 76 -37.06 -10.56 -0.15
N GLY A 77 -36.18 -9.56 -0.09
CA GLY A 77 -36.31 -8.31 -0.84
C GLY A 77 -36.34 -8.57 -2.34
N GLY A 78 -35.40 -9.36 -2.86
CA GLY A 78 -35.35 -9.65 -4.29
C GLY A 78 -36.51 -10.47 -4.83
N TYR A 79 -37.05 -11.44 -4.06
CA TYR A 79 -38.27 -12.14 -4.47
C TYR A 79 -39.46 -11.18 -4.62
N ALA A 80 -39.56 -10.18 -3.75
CA ALA A 80 -40.55 -9.13 -3.87
C ALA A 80 -40.32 -8.27 -5.13
N VAL A 81 -39.07 -7.88 -5.41
CA VAL A 81 -38.71 -7.15 -6.65
C VAL A 81 -39.17 -7.91 -7.89
N ARG A 82 -38.82 -9.21 -7.98
CA ARG A 82 -39.23 -10.05 -9.10
C ARG A 82 -40.76 -10.15 -9.22
N LYS A 83 -41.46 -10.37 -8.11
CA LYS A 83 -42.92 -10.53 -8.13
C LYS A 83 -43.64 -9.26 -8.56
N ILE A 84 -43.16 -8.09 -8.14
CA ILE A 84 -43.72 -6.79 -8.55
C ILE A 84 -43.51 -6.53 -10.04
N HIS A 85 -42.35 -6.94 -10.57
CA HIS A 85 -42.07 -6.90 -12.00
C HIS A 85 -43.02 -7.81 -12.79
N ASP A 86 -43.19 -9.07 -12.36
CA ASP A 86 -44.07 -10.04 -13.03
C ASP A 86 -45.54 -9.59 -13.03
N GLU A 87 -45.96 -8.80 -12.03
CA GLU A 87 -47.29 -8.18 -11.95
C GLU A 87 -47.43 -6.87 -12.75
N ASN A 88 -46.38 -6.39 -13.43
CA ASN A 88 -46.30 -5.10 -14.14
C ASN A 88 -46.70 -3.88 -13.29
N MET A 89 -46.50 -3.93 -11.97
CA MET A 89 -46.89 -2.85 -11.04
C MET A 89 -45.70 -1.93 -10.68
N LEU A 90 -45.03 -1.36 -11.69
CA LEU A 90 -43.79 -0.61 -11.46
C LEU A 90 -44.01 0.74 -10.74
N ASN A 91 -45.18 1.38 -10.85
CA ASN A 91 -45.53 2.65 -10.17
C ASN A 91 -44.34 3.62 -10.02
N ILE A 92 -43.85 4.12 -11.14
CA ILE A 92 -42.62 4.92 -11.21
C ILE A 92 -42.89 6.33 -10.65
N ALA A 93 -42.12 6.71 -9.63
CA ALA A 93 -42.04 8.05 -9.07
C ALA A 93 -40.64 8.63 -9.30
N GLN A 94 -40.52 9.96 -9.32
CA GLN A 94 -39.24 10.65 -9.39
C GLN A 94 -38.85 11.13 -7.97
N LYS A 95 -37.74 10.61 -7.45
CA LYS A 95 -37.19 10.91 -6.11
C LYS A 95 -36.48 12.27 -6.08
N GLY A 96 -35.82 12.61 -7.17
CA GLY A 96 -35.06 13.85 -7.32
C GLY A 96 -34.29 13.92 -8.63
N LEU A 97 -33.28 14.78 -8.64
CA LEU A 97 -32.25 14.85 -9.67
C LEU A 97 -30.93 14.39 -9.04
N THR A 98 -30.18 13.56 -9.75
CA THR A 98 -28.79 13.25 -9.44
C THR A 98 -27.94 14.54 -9.46
N ASP A 99 -26.73 14.51 -8.90
CA ASP A 99 -25.77 15.63 -8.93
C ASP A 99 -25.47 16.14 -10.36
N GLU A 100 -25.87 15.37 -11.37
CA GLU A 100 -25.64 15.58 -12.80
C GLU A 100 -26.93 15.95 -13.57
N GLY A 101 -28.07 16.07 -12.88
CA GLY A 101 -29.33 16.51 -13.47
C GLY A 101 -30.18 15.43 -14.15
N LYS A 102 -29.88 14.13 -13.97
CA LYS A 102 -30.78 13.02 -14.39
C LYS A 102 -31.80 12.69 -13.31
N ALA A 103 -33.01 12.31 -13.71
CA ALA A 103 -34.08 11.90 -12.80
C ALA A 103 -33.69 10.62 -12.03
N GLU A 104 -33.64 10.68 -10.71
CA GLU A 104 -33.50 9.51 -9.85
C GLU A 104 -34.89 8.88 -9.69
N LEU A 105 -35.04 7.65 -10.20
CA LEU A 105 -36.31 6.92 -10.22
C LEU A 105 -36.51 6.16 -8.91
N LEU A 106 -37.76 6.03 -8.48
CA LEU A 106 -38.18 5.24 -7.34
C LEU A 106 -39.41 4.44 -7.76
N THR A 107 -39.42 3.15 -7.48
CA THR A 107 -40.56 2.27 -7.79
C THR A 107 -41.19 1.71 -6.53
N LYS A 108 -42.38 1.12 -6.68
CA LYS A 108 -42.99 0.31 -5.60
C LYS A 108 -42.06 -0.83 -5.16
N ALA A 109 -41.24 -1.36 -6.06
CA ALA A 109 -40.34 -2.47 -5.76
C ALA A 109 -39.22 -2.06 -4.79
N ASP A 110 -38.63 -0.87 -4.95
CA ASP A 110 -37.61 -0.34 -4.03
C ASP A 110 -38.17 -0.23 -2.61
N LEU A 111 -39.37 0.34 -2.47
CA LEU A 111 -40.03 0.54 -1.18
C LEU A 111 -40.45 -0.78 -0.50
N VAL A 112 -41.05 -1.72 -1.26
CA VAL A 112 -41.48 -3.02 -0.71
C VAL A 112 -40.26 -3.88 -0.34
N SER A 113 -39.23 -3.90 -1.20
CA SER A 113 -37.98 -4.61 -0.93
C SER A 113 -37.31 -4.08 0.33
N ASN A 114 -37.19 -2.75 0.45
CA ASN A 114 -36.64 -2.10 1.65
C ASN A 114 -37.43 -2.44 2.91
N PHE A 115 -38.76 -2.38 2.85
CA PHE A 115 -39.62 -2.72 3.98
C PHE A 115 -39.38 -4.16 4.47
N LEU A 116 -39.37 -5.13 3.55
CA LEU A 116 -39.17 -6.54 3.89
C LEU A 116 -37.76 -6.82 4.41
N ILE A 117 -36.74 -6.18 3.84
CA ILE A 117 -35.36 -6.28 4.34
C ILE A 117 -35.28 -5.75 5.79
N LEU A 118 -35.83 -4.56 6.03
CA LEU A 118 -35.81 -3.97 7.37
C LEU A 118 -36.62 -4.79 8.38
N ASP A 119 -37.75 -5.37 7.98
CA ASP A 119 -38.56 -6.26 8.83
C ASP A 119 -37.77 -7.49 9.30
N VAL A 120 -36.99 -8.12 8.42
CA VAL A 120 -36.09 -9.23 8.77
C VAL A 120 -34.98 -8.76 9.72
N LEU A 121 -34.39 -7.59 9.45
CA LEU A 121 -33.26 -7.06 10.22
C LEU A 121 -33.64 -6.50 11.59
N GLN A 122 -34.92 -6.12 11.80
CA GLN A 122 -35.45 -5.68 13.10
C GLN A 122 -35.30 -6.74 14.20
N ARG A 123 -35.02 -8.00 13.84
CA ARG A 123 -34.65 -9.04 14.81
C ARG A 123 -33.40 -8.69 15.64
N PHE A 124 -32.57 -7.78 15.14
CA PHE A 124 -31.45 -7.18 15.85
C PHE A 124 -31.76 -5.72 16.20
N PRO A 125 -32.45 -5.42 17.32
CA PRO A 125 -33.02 -4.09 17.61
C PRO A 125 -31.99 -2.95 17.81
N ARG A 126 -30.68 -3.25 17.81
CA ARG A 126 -29.59 -2.28 17.93
C ARG A 126 -28.63 -2.28 16.74
N LEU A 127 -28.87 -3.14 15.76
CA LEU A 127 -28.05 -3.17 14.56
C LEU A 127 -28.25 -1.85 13.82
N LYS A 128 -27.14 -1.15 13.55
CA LYS A 128 -27.17 0.09 12.79
C LYS A 128 -27.33 -0.24 11.30
N VAL A 129 -28.53 -0.07 10.77
CA VAL A 129 -28.82 -0.27 9.35
C VAL A 129 -28.86 1.06 8.61
N VAL A 130 -28.12 1.16 7.51
CA VAL A 130 -28.11 2.29 6.58
C VAL A 130 -28.60 1.78 5.24
N THR A 131 -29.80 2.19 4.87
CA THR A 131 -30.43 1.85 3.59
C THR A 131 -30.52 3.09 2.70
N GLU A 132 -30.53 2.87 1.38
CA GLU A 132 -30.81 3.92 0.40
C GLU A 132 -32.19 4.55 0.61
N GLU A 133 -33.21 3.72 0.87
CA GLU A 133 -34.59 4.15 0.92
C GLU A 133 -35.01 4.58 2.33
N LYS A 134 -35.24 5.89 2.48
CA LYS A 134 -35.63 6.52 3.74
C LYS A 134 -37.13 6.66 3.92
N ASP A 135 -37.89 6.50 2.84
CA ASP A 135 -39.34 6.60 2.91
C ASP A 135 -39.93 5.29 3.47
N THR A 136 -40.86 5.42 4.41
CA THR A 136 -41.54 4.32 5.12
C THR A 136 -43.04 4.32 4.82
N SER A 137 -43.43 4.91 3.70
CA SER A 137 -44.81 5.09 3.27
C SER A 137 -45.57 3.78 2.98
N ILE A 138 -44.89 2.65 2.92
CA ILE A 138 -45.48 1.32 2.72
C ILE A 138 -45.91 0.70 4.05
N SER A 139 -47.16 0.23 4.10
CA SER A 139 -47.68 -0.50 5.24
C SER A 139 -47.47 -2.00 5.11
N GLU A 140 -47.51 -2.71 6.24
CA GLU A 140 -47.49 -4.17 6.30
C GLU A 140 -48.55 -4.81 5.38
N LYS A 141 -49.70 -4.16 5.18
CA LYS A 141 -50.76 -4.65 4.28
C LYS A 141 -50.35 -4.63 2.80
N ASP A 142 -49.50 -3.66 2.44
CA ASP A 142 -49.03 -3.48 1.07
C ASP A 142 -47.84 -4.40 0.75
N ALA A 143 -47.02 -4.72 1.75
CA ALA A 143 -45.86 -5.62 1.62
C ALA A 143 -46.23 -7.11 1.79
N ALA A 144 -47.23 -7.45 2.60
CA ALA A 144 -47.63 -8.83 2.89
C ALA A 144 -47.87 -9.71 1.65
N PRO A 145 -48.49 -9.24 0.55
CA PRO A 145 -48.65 -10.05 -0.66
C PRO A 145 -47.33 -10.47 -1.31
N TYR A 146 -46.26 -9.72 -1.08
CA TYR A 146 -44.94 -9.92 -1.69
C TYR A 146 -43.96 -10.64 -0.78
N ARG A 147 -44.34 -10.91 0.49
CA ARG A 147 -43.49 -11.64 1.42
C ARG A 147 -43.37 -13.10 0.99
N ALA A 148 -42.16 -13.53 0.66
CA ALA A 148 -41.85 -14.94 0.41
C ALA A 148 -41.97 -15.76 1.71
N ASP A 149 -42.20 -17.07 1.60
CA ASP A 149 -42.24 -17.97 2.75
C ASP A 149 -40.84 -18.05 3.38
N SER A 150 -40.67 -17.33 4.51
CA SER A 150 -39.41 -17.24 5.24
C SER A 150 -38.85 -18.61 5.64
N TYR A 151 -39.71 -19.64 5.82
CA TYR A 151 -39.24 -20.98 6.14
C TYR A 151 -38.57 -21.67 4.94
N SER A 152 -39.15 -21.55 3.74
CA SER A 152 -38.55 -22.10 2.52
C SER A 152 -37.22 -21.43 2.17
N VAL A 153 -37.13 -20.10 2.36
CA VAL A 153 -35.91 -19.33 2.10
C VAL A 153 -34.85 -19.61 3.18
N TRP A 154 -35.27 -19.77 4.43
CA TRP A 154 -34.34 -20.17 5.49
C TRP A 154 -33.78 -21.58 5.26
N LEU A 155 -34.60 -22.52 4.78
CA LEU A 155 -34.15 -23.87 4.46
C LEU A 155 -33.07 -23.90 3.37
N SER A 156 -33.14 -23.03 2.36
CA SER A 156 -32.10 -22.97 1.32
C SER A 156 -30.78 -22.42 1.86
N ILE A 157 -30.81 -21.58 2.88
CA ILE A 157 -29.61 -20.95 3.44
C ILE A 157 -29.01 -21.79 4.59
N ARG A 158 -29.82 -22.58 5.31
CA ARG A 158 -29.39 -23.32 6.51
C ARG A 158 -28.11 -24.12 6.32
N ASP A 159 -28.02 -24.90 5.26
CA ASP A 159 -26.90 -25.83 5.03
C ASP A 159 -25.57 -25.10 4.71
N ILE A 160 -25.64 -23.81 4.39
CA ILE A 160 -24.49 -22.92 4.25
C ILE A 160 -24.04 -22.39 5.61
N LEU A 161 -24.97 -22.07 6.50
CA LEU A 161 -24.68 -21.44 7.79
C LEU A 161 -23.78 -22.31 8.66
N ASP A 162 -23.97 -23.62 8.59
CA ASP A 162 -23.11 -24.60 9.29
C ASP A 162 -21.66 -24.58 8.80
N LYS A 163 -21.41 -24.03 7.60
CA LYS A 163 -20.08 -23.93 6.99
C LYS A 163 -19.41 -22.59 7.24
N ILE A 164 -20.11 -21.58 7.75
CA ILE A 164 -19.53 -20.24 7.97
C ILE A 164 -18.82 -20.19 9.33
N PRO A 165 -17.56 -19.70 9.40
CA PRO A 165 -16.88 -19.52 10.67
C PRO A 165 -17.65 -18.53 11.54
N SER A 166 -17.96 -18.92 12.77
CA SER A 166 -18.64 -18.06 13.73
C SER A 166 -17.69 -17.60 14.82
N TYR A 167 -17.71 -16.30 15.08
CA TYR A 167 -17.08 -15.68 16.23
C TYR A 167 -17.97 -14.53 16.72
N ARG A 168 -17.77 -14.13 17.98
CA ARG A 168 -18.58 -13.11 18.62
C ARG A 168 -18.21 -11.72 18.12
N LEU A 169 -19.25 -10.94 17.83
CA LEU A 169 -19.19 -9.54 17.44
C LEU A 169 -19.97 -8.70 18.46
N THR A 170 -19.38 -7.59 18.86
CA THR A 170 -20.07 -6.58 19.65
C THR A 170 -21.00 -5.78 18.74
N LEU A 171 -22.32 -5.84 18.96
CA LEU A 171 -23.30 -5.18 18.08
C LEU A 171 -23.08 -3.67 17.89
N SER A 172 -22.45 -2.98 18.83
CA SER A 172 -22.12 -1.55 18.71
C SER A 172 -21.12 -1.24 17.60
N ASP A 173 -20.26 -2.21 17.28
CA ASP A 173 -19.23 -2.08 16.25
C ASP A 173 -19.73 -2.54 14.87
N VAL A 174 -20.93 -3.13 14.82
CA VAL A 174 -21.51 -3.69 13.60
C VAL A 174 -22.44 -2.68 12.93
N GLN A 175 -22.20 -2.44 11.65
CA GLN A 175 -23.07 -1.62 10.80
C GLN A 175 -23.44 -2.38 9.54
N MET A 176 -24.67 -2.20 9.06
CA MET A 176 -25.17 -2.82 7.85
C MET A 176 -25.52 -1.77 6.80
N TYR A 177 -25.08 -1.98 5.56
CA TYR A 177 -25.46 -1.19 4.40
C TYR A 177 -26.36 -2.01 3.50
N VAL A 178 -27.47 -1.41 3.04
CA VAL A 178 -28.48 -2.10 2.22
C VAL A 178 -28.80 -1.26 0.99
N ASP A 179 -28.76 -1.91 -0.16
CA ASP A 179 -29.40 -1.43 -1.39
C ASP A 179 -30.57 -2.38 -1.72
N PRO A 180 -31.82 -1.92 -1.54
CA PRO A 180 -32.99 -2.76 -1.73
C PRO A 180 -33.29 -3.08 -3.19
N LEU A 181 -32.77 -2.30 -4.15
CA LEU A 181 -32.91 -2.52 -5.59
C LEU A 181 -31.85 -1.67 -6.33
N ASP A 182 -30.73 -2.30 -6.66
CA ASP A 182 -29.70 -1.71 -7.52
C ASP A 182 -30.12 -1.83 -8.99
N ALA A 183 -29.81 -0.79 -9.77
CA ALA A 183 -30.21 -0.63 -11.16
C ALA A 183 -31.72 -0.34 -11.38
N THR A 184 -32.32 0.55 -10.57
CA THR A 184 -33.73 0.98 -10.71
C THR A 184 -34.07 1.49 -12.11
N GLN A 185 -33.14 2.19 -12.78
CA GLN A 185 -33.34 2.62 -14.16
C GLN A 185 -33.47 1.42 -15.11
N GLU A 186 -32.51 0.50 -15.11
CA GLU A 186 -32.55 -0.71 -15.92
C GLU A 186 -33.76 -1.59 -15.60
N TYR A 187 -34.18 -1.64 -14.34
CA TYR A 187 -35.41 -2.31 -13.92
C TYR A 187 -36.65 -1.73 -14.61
N THR A 188 -36.77 -0.40 -14.71
CA THR A 188 -37.87 0.24 -15.44
C THR A 188 -37.80 0.09 -16.97
N GLU A 189 -36.59 -0.13 -17.50
CA GLU A 189 -36.35 -0.41 -18.92
C GLU A 189 -36.57 -1.89 -19.29
N GLY A 190 -36.86 -2.76 -18.31
CA GLY A 190 -37.01 -4.20 -18.50
C GLY A 190 -35.69 -4.95 -18.66
N LEU A 191 -34.55 -4.32 -18.35
CA LEU A 191 -33.20 -4.87 -18.46
C LEU A 191 -32.82 -5.59 -17.16
N THR A 192 -33.60 -6.64 -16.90
CA THR A 192 -33.62 -7.40 -15.65
C THR A 192 -32.28 -8.08 -15.28
N GLU A 193 -31.36 -8.24 -16.23
CA GLU A 193 -30.06 -8.88 -16.00
C GLU A 193 -29.13 -8.07 -15.07
N TYR A 194 -29.33 -6.75 -14.98
CA TYR A 194 -28.54 -5.82 -14.18
C TYR A 194 -29.07 -5.65 -12.75
N VAL A 195 -30.30 -6.08 -12.50
CA VAL A 195 -31.01 -5.80 -11.24
C VAL A 195 -30.46 -6.68 -10.14
N THR A 196 -30.05 -6.06 -9.04
CA THR A 196 -29.55 -6.78 -7.85
C THR A 196 -30.12 -6.22 -6.56
N VAL A 197 -30.10 -7.03 -5.50
CA VAL A 197 -30.39 -6.60 -4.13
C VAL A 197 -29.15 -6.89 -3.30
N MET A 198 -28.73 -5.93 -2.47
CA MET A 198 -27.42 -6.00 -1.82
C MET A 198 -27.50 -5.71 -0.34
N ALA A 199 -26.73 -6.45 0.45
CA ALA A 199 -26.46 -6.11 1.84
C ALA A 199 -25.00 -6.35 2.19
N CYS A 200 -24.46 -5.51 3.06
CA CYS A 200 -23.09 -5.56 3.52
C CYS A 200 -23.04 -5.38 5.02
N ILE A 201 -22.21 -6.16 5.70
CA ILE A 201 -21.93 -6.01 7.13
C ILE A 201 -20.50 -5.52 7.28
N THR A 202 -20.35 -4.45 8.05
CA THR A 202 -19.04 -3.89 8.43
C THR A 202 -18.84 -4.04 9.93
N VAL A 203 -17.59 -4.24 10.32
CA VAL A 203 -17.13 -4.11 11.70
C VAL A 203 -16.21 -2.91 11.74
N LYS A 204 -16.64 -1.85 12.43
CA LYS A 204 -16.04 -0.51 12.36
C LYS A 204 -16.02 -0.01 10.92
N ASP A 205 -14.84 0.10 10.32
CA ASP A 205 -14.66 0.65 8.97
C ASP A 205 -14.52 -0.43 7.89
N GLU A 206 -14.39 -1.70 8.29
CA GLU A 206 -14.02 -2.80 7.41
C GLU A 206 -15.23 -3.65 6.99
N PRO A 207 -15.44 -3.90 5.68
CA PRO A 207 -16.49 -4.78 5.19
C PRO A 207 -16.08 -6.24 5.42
N ILE A 208 -16.81 -6.94 6.29
CA ILE A 208 -16.51 -8.33 6.67
C ILE A 208 -17.39 -9.35 5.95
N PHE A 209 -18.56 -8.92 5.47
CA PHE A 209 -19.51 -9.74 4.75
C PHE A 209 -20.26 -8.90 3.71
N GLY A 210 -20.53 -9.46 2.55
CA GLY A 210 -21.41 -8.88 1.54
C GLY A 210 -22.18 -9.95 0.81
N ALA A 211 -23.46 -9.68 0.53
CA ALA A 211 -24.34 -10.52 -0.26
C ALA A 211 -24.94 -9.70 -1.41
N ILE A 212 -24.92 -10.28 -2.61
CA ILE A 212 -25.57 -9.76 -3.80
C ILE A 212 -26.50 -10.85 -4.30
N PHE A 213 -27.79 -10.56 -4.35
CA PHE A 213 -28.81 -11.43 -4.93
C PHE A 213 -29.28 -10.89 -6.26
N ARG A 214 -29.44 -11.78 -7.23
CA ARG A 214 -29.94 -11.50 -8.58
C ARG A 214 -31.36 -12.07 -8.70
N PRO A 215 -32.41 -11.24 -8.58
CA PRO A 215 -33.79 -11.73 -8.51
C PRO A 215 -34.22 -12.58 -9.71
N PHE A 216 -33.80 -12.18 -10.90
CA PHE A 216 -34.26 -12.78 -12.16
C PHE A 216 -33.49 -14.03 -12.57
N THR A 217 -32.26 -14.21 -12.07
CA THR A 217 -31.50 -15.46 -12.22
C THR A 217 -31.61 -16.38 -11.01
N ASN A 218 -32.22 -15.89 -9.92
CA ASN A 218 -32.37 -16.59 -8.64
C ASN A 218 -31.02 -17.09 -8.09
N GLU A 219 -30.04 -16.19 -8.06
CA GLU A 219 -28.66 -16.49 -7.70
C GLU A 219 -28.21 -15.54 -6.60
N THR A 220 -27.73 -16.09 -5.48
CA THR A 220 -27.14 -15.31 -4.39
C THR A 220 -25.65 -15.61 -4.34
N ILE A 221 -24.83 -14.57 -4.40
CA ILE A 221 -23.38 -14.65 -4.21
C ILE A 221 -23.04 -13.84 -2.97
N PHE A 222 -22.27 -14.43 -2.06
CA PHE A 222 -21.81 -13.74 -0.87
C PHE A 222 -20.36 -14.06 -0.55
N GLY A 223 -19.70 -13.10 0.07
CA GLY A 223 -18.31 -13.16 0.49
C GLY A 223 -18.19 -12.99 1.99
N VAL A 224 -17.33 -13.79 2.61
CA VAL A 224 -17.03 -13.69 4.05
C VAL A 224 -15.53 -13.53 4.23
N LYS A 225 -15.12 -12.50 4.97
CA LYS A 225 -13.71 -12.20 5.25
C LYS A 225 -13.01 -13.43 5.84
N GLY A 226 -11.88 -13.80 5.25
CA GLY A 226 -11.06 -14.94 5.69
C GLY A 226 -11.59 -16.32 5.31
N TRP A 227 -12.77 -16.41 4.66
CA TRP A 227 -13.38 -17.69 4.26
C TRP A 227 -13.51 -17.87 2.74
N GLY A 228 -13.72 -16.76 2.02
CA GLY A 228 -13.85 -16.71 0.57
C GLY A 228 -15.25 -16.33 0.10
N VAL A 229 -15.51 -16.54 -1.19
CA VAL A 229 -16.79 -16.26 -1.85
C VAL A 229 -17.49 -17.56 -2.21
N MET A 230 -18.82 -17.56 -2.12
CA MET A 230 -19.64 -18.72 -2.43
C MET A 230 -21.05 -18.34 -2.87
N THR A 231 -21.73 -19.30 -3.47
CA THR A 231 -23.12 -19.21 -3.89
C THR A 231 -24.07 -19.67 -2.77
N SER A 232 -25.38 -19.40 -2.92
CA SER A 232 -26.45 -19.97 -2.09
C SER A 232 -26.62 -21.50 -2.20
N SER A 233 -25.90 -22.18 -3.11
CA SER A 233 -25.79 -23.64 -3.10
C SER A 233 -24.62 -24.16 -2.25
N GLY A 234 -23.79 -23.26 -1.72
CA GLY A 234 -22.60 -23.58 -0.93
C GLY A 234 -21.38 -23.95 -1.78
N GLU A 235 -21.41 -23.68 -3.08
CA GLU A 235 -20.27 -23.82 -3.99
C GLU A 235 -19.30 -22.66 -3.78
N LYS A 236 -18.02 -22.94 -3.57
CA LYS A 236 -16.99 -21.92 -3.45
C LYS A 236 -16.62 -21.38 -4.82
N ILE A 237 -16.63 -20.06 -4.95
CA ILE A 237 -16.16 -19.36 -6.14
C ILE A 237 -14.69 -18.98 -5.92
N HIS A 238 -13.83 -19.44 -6.82
CA HIS A 238 -12.42 -19.10 -6.84
C HIS A 238 -12.15 -18.03 -7.92
N PRO A 239 -11.21 -17.10 -7.69
CA PRO A 239 -10.84 -16.12 -8.69
C PRO A 239 -10.25 -16.84 -9.92
N LYS A 240 -10.79 -16.56 -11.11
CA LYS A 240 -10.21 -17.05 -12.38
C LYS A 240 -8.85 -16.43 -12.59
N LEU A 241 -7.88 -17.19 -13.11
CA LEU A 241 -6.55 -16.66 -13.38
C LEU A 241 -6.61 -15.51 -14.41
N PRO A 242 -5.69 -14.53 -14.38
CA PRO A 242 -5.67 -13.43 -15.35
C PRO A 242 -5.65 -13.88 -16.83
N ALA A 243 -5.05 -15.03 -17.12
CA ALA A 243 -5.04 -15.62 -18.46
C ALA A 243 -6.42 -16.16 -18.91
N GLU A 244 -7.32 -16.42 -17.96
CA GLU A 244 -8.67 -16.93 -18.19
C GLU A 244 -9.74 -15.83 -18.06
N THR A 245 -9.36 -14.65 -17.57
CA THR A 245 -10.24 -13.49 -17.50
C THR A 245 -10.33 -12.78 -18.83
N ILE A 246 -11.52 -12.33 -19.17
CA ILE A 246 -11.72 -11.54 -20.39
C ILE A 246 -11.18 -10.12 -20.12
N THR A 247 -10.29 -9.63 -21.00
CA THR A 247 -9.68 -8.29 -20.96
C THR A 247 -10.71 -7.19 -21.26
N LYS A 248 -11.66 -7.03 -20.36
CA LYS A 248 -12.75 -6.06 -20.42
C LYS A 248 -12.75 -5.15 -19.21
N ILE A 249 -13.01 -3.87 -19.45
CA ILE A 249 -13.33 -2.88 -18.44
C ILE A 249 -14.84 -2.67 -18.46
N VAL A 250 -15.53 -3.02 -17.38
CA VAL A 250 -16.96 -2.70 -17.23
C VAL A 250 -17.12 -1.30 -16.66
N VAL A 251 -17.96 -0.50 -17.29
CA VAL A 251 -18.23 0.90 -16.92
C VAL A 251 -19.72 1.13 -16.77
N SER A 252 -20.13 2.21 -16.09
CA SER A 252 -21.55 2.53 -16.00
C SER A 252 -22.12 2.92 -17.36
N ARG A 253 -23.28 2.36 -17.74
CA ARG A 253 -24.03 2.77 -18.95
C ARG A 253 -24.33 4.26 -19.00
N SER A 254 -24.57 4.87 -17.84
CA SER A 254 -24.91 6.29 -17.73
C SER A 254 -23.72 7.24 -17.93
N HIS A 255 -22.48 6.74 -17.87
CA HIS A 255 -21.23 7.51 -17.87
C HIS A 255 -20.13 6.88 -18.74
N ALA A 256 -20.51 6.11 -19.77
CA ALA A 256 -19.54 5.33 -20.54
C ALA A 256 -18.49 6.19 -21.26
N GLY A 257 -18.86 7.39 -21.74
CA GLY A 257 -18.00 8.23 -22.60
C GLY A 257 -16.72 8.76 -21.92
N ASP A 258 -16.83 9.35 -20.73
CA ASP A 258 -15.65 9.91 -20.02
C ASP A 258 -14.74 8.82 -19.45
N VAL A 259 -15.33 7.66 -19.13
CA VAL A 259 -14.58 6.49 -18.64
C VAL A 259 -13.90 5.74 -19.78
N GLU A 260 -14.47 5.70 -20.98
CA GLU A 260 -13.84 5.11 -22.16
C GLU A 260 -12.57 5.89 -22.55
N LYS A 261 -12.62 7.23 -22.47
CA LYS A 261 -11.44 8.08 -22.67
C LYS A 261 -10.37 7.81 -21.63
N LEU A 262 -10.72 7.77 -20.34
CA LEU A 262 -9.77 7.45 -19.27
C LEU A 262 -9.17 6.04 -19.44
N ALA A 263 -10.01 5.05 -19.74
CA ALA A 263 -9.55 3.68 -19.96
C ALA A 263 -8.56 3.59 -21.13
N GLN A 264 -8.83 4.32 -22.22
CA GLN A 264 -7.95 4.37 -23.38
C GLN A 264 -6.63 5.12 -23.08
N GLU A 265 -6.68 6.23 -22.34
CA GLU A 265 -5.50 7.00 -21.93
C GLU A 265 -4.60 6.19 -20.97
N SER A 266 -5.20 5.47 -20.02
CA SER A 266 -4.48 4.73 -18.99
C SER A 266 -3.98 3.35 -19.46
N PHE A 267 -4.73 2.68 -20.32
CA PHE A 267 -4.45 1.28 -20.68
C PHE A 267 -4.23 1.03 -22.18
N GLY A 268 -4.43 2.04 -23.04
CA GLY A 268 -4.37 1.88 -24.49
C GLY A 268 -5.39 0.84 -25.00
N ASP A 269 -5.00 0.08 -26.03
CA ASP A 269 -5.86 -0.92 -26.67
C ASP A 269 -5.90 -2.27 -25.93
N ARG A 270 -5.35 -2.34 -24.69
CA ARG A 270 -5.29 -3.58 -23.90
C ARG A 270 -6.67 -4.12 -23.51
N PHE A 271 -7.63 -3.22 -23.28
CA PHE A 271 -8.94 -3.58 -22.77
C PHE A 271 -10.05 -3.08 -23.68
N LYS A 272 -11.12 -3.88 -23.76
CA LYS A 272 -12.36 -3.46 -24.36
C LYS A 272 -13.31 -2.90 -23.30
N VAL A 273 -13.80 -1.68 -23.50
CA VAL A 273 -14.79 -1.06 -22.62
C VAL A 273 -16.18 -1.65 -22.90
N GLU A 274 -16.89 -2.06 -21.85
CA GLU A 274 -18.24 -2.63 -21.90
C GLU A 274 -19.16 -1.86 -20.94
N PRO A 275 -20.17 -1.13 -21.44
CA PRO A 275 -21.12 -0.44 -20.58
C PRO A 275 -22.12 -1.42 -19.97
N ALA A 276 -22.28 -1.38 -18.64
CA ALA A 276 -23.21 -2.20 -17.88
C ALA A 276 -23.96 -1.40 -16.78
N GLY A 277 -25.25 -1.71 -16.59
CA GLY A 277 -26.08 -1.20 -15.50
C GLY A 277 -25.77 -1.90 -14.17
N GLY A 278 -26.18 -1.31 -13.04
CA GLY A 278 -26.07 -1.92 -11.70
C GLY A 278 -24.65 -2.03 -11.14
N SER A 279 -24.42 -1.46 -9.96
CA SER A 279 -23.13 -1.56 -9.25
C SER A 279 -22.83 -3.00 -8.81
N GLY A 280 -23.85 -3.73 -8.35
CA GLY A 280 -23.77 -5.13 -7.98
C GLY A 280 -23.44 -6.02 -9.17
N TYR A 281 -24.13 -5.82 -10.30
CA TYR A 281 -23.85 -6.56 -11.53
C TYR A 281 -22.40 -6.38 -12.01
N LYS A 282 -21.90 -5.14 -12.06
CA LYS A 282 -20.51 -4.86 -12.45
C LYS A 282 -19.51 -5.56 -11.54
N THR A 283 -19.78 -5.62 -10.23
CA THR A 283 -18.96 -6.38 -9.29
C THR A 283 -18.96 -7.88 -9.60
N LEU A 284 -20.15 -8.46 -9.86
CA LEU A 284 -20.26 -9.88 -10.21
C LEU A 284 -19.57 -10.24 -11.53
N ARG A 285 -19.43 -9.29 -12.46
CA ARG A 285 -18.63 -9.50 -13.69
C ARG A 285 -17.16 -9.78 -13.37
N LEU A 286 -16.61 -9.12 -12.36
CA LEU A 286 -15.24 -9.35 -11.86
C LEU A 286 -15.14 -10.69 -11.14
N VAL A 287 -16.09 -10.99 -10.25
CA VAL A 287 -16.16 -12.27 -9.51
C VAL A 287 -16.17 -13.47 -10.47
N ASN A 288 -16.96 -13.37 -11.54
CA ASN A 288 -17.07 -14.43 -12.55
C ASN A 288 -15.93 -14.43 -13.59
N GLY A 289 -15.01 -13.47 -13.53
CA GLY A 289 -13.91 -13.27 -14.49
C GLY A 289 -14.36 -12.94 -15.93
N THR A 290 -15.60 -12.47 -16.09
CA THR A 290 -16.14 -12.00 -17.37
C THR A 290 -15.76 -10.56 -17.70
N ALA A 291 -15.20 -9.86 -16.72
CA ALA A 291 -14.48 -8.60 -16.85
C ALA A 291 -13.29 -8.61 -15.87
N GLU A 292 -12.27 -7.83 -16.18
CA GLU A 292 -11.04 -7.74 -15.36
C GLU A 292 -11.02 -6.48 -14.49
N LEU A 293 -11.68 -5.43 -14.97
CA LEU A 293 -11.70 -4.11 -14.34
C LEU A 293 -13.10 -3.52 -14.30
N TYR A 294 -13.43 -2.87 -13.18
CA TYR A 294 -14.60 -2.01 -13.05
C TYR A 294 -14.12 -0.60 -12.73
N ILE A 295 -14.42 0.37 -13.58
CA ILE A 295 -14.09 1.78 -13.38
C ILE A 295 -15.37 2.62 -13.32
N HIS A 296 -15.40 3.55 -12.38
CA HIS A 296 -16.45 4.54 -12.20
C HIS A 296 -15.82 5.90 -11.88
N GLN A 297 -16.19 6.97 -12.57
CA GLN A 297 -15.63 8.31 -12.30
C GLN A 297 -16.52 9.17 -11.40
N THR A 298 -17.83 8.93 -11.43
CA THR A 298 -18.80 9.82 -10.79
C THR A 298 -19.03 9.44 -9.32
N ALA A 299 -19.88 10.20 -8.65
CA ALA A 299 -20.17 9.97 -7.24
C ALA A 299 -20.96 8.67 -7.06
N ILE A 300 -20.52 7.84 -6.10
CA ILE A 300 -21.16 6.55 -5.78
C ILE A 300 -21.42 6.44 -4.28
N LYS A 301 -22.50 5.79 -3.86
CA LYS A 301 -22.88 5.66 -2.45
C LYS A 301 -22.27 4.40 -1.83
N LYS A 302 -22.25 4.36 -0.48
CA LYS A 302 -21.72 3.20 0.27
C LYS A 302 -22.53 1.93 0.08
N TRP A 303 -23.84 2.01 -0.05
CA TRP A 303 -24.69 0.83 -0.26
C TRP A 303 -24.45 0.18 -1.63
N ASP A 304 -24.12 0.97 -2.65
CA ASP A 304 -23.73 0.50 -3.99
C ASP A 304 -22.40 -0.31 -3.99
N THR A 305 -21.48 0.03 -3.08
CA THR A 305 -20.09 -0.47 -3.13
C THR A 305 -19.75 -1.47 -2.03
N CYS A 306 -20.37 -1.38 -0.85
CA CYS A 306 -19.95 -2.15 0.33
C CYS A 306 -20.07 -3.66 0.10
N ALA A 307 -21.21 -4.13 -0.41
CA ALA A 307 -21.43 -5.56 -0.62
C ALA A 307 -20.46 -6.12 -1.65
N GLY A 308 -20.26 -5.39 -2.75
CA GLY A 308 -19.30 -5.73 -3.79
C GLY A 308 -17.86 -5.75 -3.28
N ASP A 309 -17.43 -4.74 -2.53
CA ASP A 309 -16.07 -4.67 -1.97
C ASP A 309 -15.82 -5.79 -0.96
N ALA A 310 -16.79 -6.13 -0.10
CA ALA A 310 -16.69 -7.27 0.80
C ALA A 310 -16.45 -8.59 0.04
N ILE A 311 -17.16 -8.80 -1.07
CA ILE A 311 -17.01 -9.97 -1.94
C ILE A 311 -15.63 -9.97 -2.61
N LEU A 312 -15.21 -8.85 -3.20
CA LEU A 312 -13.91 -8.75 -3.87
C LEU A 312 -12.75 -8.96 -2.90
N ARG A 313 -12.78 -8.35 -1.70
CA ARG A 313 -11.78 -8.56 -0.65
C ARG A 313 -11.73 -10.01 -0.17
N ALA A 314 -12.87 -10.69 -0.08
CA ALA A 314 -12.91 -12.11 0.22
C ALA A 314 -12.26 -12.99 -0.87
N MET A 315 -12.20 -12.52 -2.12
CA MET A 315 -11.47 -13.18 -3.23
C MET A 315 -9.99 -12.77 -3.33
N GLY A 316 -9.52 -11.79 -2.56
CA GLY A 316 -8.18 -11.23 -2.64
C GLY A 316 -8.04 -9.96 -3.50
N GLY A 317 -9.14 -9.46 -4.06
CA GLY A 317 -9.22 -8.18 -4.76
C GLY A 317 -9.54 -7.00 -3.83
N ALA A 318 -9.87 -5.85 -4.42
CA ALA A 318 -10.30 -4.66 -3.68
C ALA A 318 -11.05 -3.66 -4.58
N MET A 319 -11.91 -2.85 -3.97
CA MET A 319 -12.35 -1.56 -4.53
C MET A 319 -11.54 -0.40 -3.94
N LEU A 320 -10.94 0.38 -4.81
CA LEU A 320 -10.17 1.58 -4.48
C LEU A 320 -10.87 2.81 -5.06
N ASP A 321 -10.70 3.98 -4.46
CA ASP A 321 -11.00 5.24 -5.16
C ASP A 321 -10.02 5.46 -6.32
N LEU A 322 -10.31 6.42 -7.23
CA LEU A 322 -9.40 6.72 -8.35
C LEU A 322 -8.07 7.36 -7.89
N GLU A 323 -7.92 7.66 -6.60
CA GLU A 323 -6.66 8.09 -5.99
C GLU A 323 -5.85 6.90 -5.44
N GLY A 324 -6.36 5.66 -5.56
CA GLY A 324 -5.70 4.44 -5.10
C GLY A 324 -5.92 4.09 -3.62
N THR A 325 -6.86 4.77 -2.94
CA THR A 325 -7.18 4.54 -1.52
C THR A 325 -8.30 3.51 -1.37
N PRO A 326 -8.17 2.50 -0.48
CA PRO A 326 -9.27 1.57 -0.20
C PRO A 326 -10.53 2.27 0.32
N LEU A 327 -11.69 1.86 -0.17
CA LEU A 327 -12.97 2.41 0.31
C LEU A 327 -13.19 2.08 1.79
N GLN A 328 -13.73 3.06 2.53
CA GLN A 328 -13.96 2.97 3.98
C GLN A 328 -15.45 3.06 4.31
N TYR A 329 -15.96 2.13 5.09
CA TYR A 329 -17.40 2.00 5.39
C TYR A 329 -17.76 2.32 6.83
N GLY A 330 -16.90 3.09 7.50
CA GLY A 330 -17.07 3.51 8.88
C GLY A 330 -18.29 4.39 9.16
N PRO A 331 -18.70 4.48 10.44
CA PRO A 331 -19.78 5.38 10.86
C PRO A 331 -19.42 6.87 10.66
N ASN A 332 -18.13 7.20 10.65
CA ASN A 332 -17.62 8.57 10.52
C ASN A 332 -17.21 8.94 9.09
N SER A 333 -17.16 7.99 8.15
CA SER A 333 -16.83 8.31 6.75
C SER A 333 -18.07 8.73 5.96
N PRO A 334 -17.92 9.65 4.98
CA PRO A 334 -19.05 10.16 4.20
C PRO A 334 -19.76 9.05 3.44
N THR A 335 -21.09 9.11 3.36
CA THR A 335 -21.92 8.10 2.68
C THR A 335 -21.72 8.07 1.16
N VAL A 336 -21.28 9.19 0.58
CA VAL A 336 -21.03 9.33 -0.85
C VAL A 336 -19.53 9.46 -1.08
N ASN A 337 -18.99 8.59 -1.93
CA ASN A 337 -17.65 8.70 -2.47
C ASN A 337 -17.69 9.52 -3.77
N LYS A 338 -17.08 10.71 -3.75
CA LYS A 338 -17.04 11.62 -4.91
C LYS A 338 -15.83 11.45 -5.82
N LYS A 339 -14.91 10.54 -5.47
CA LYS A 339 -13.62 10.37 -6.13
C LYS A 339 -13.62 9.28 -7.21
N GLY A 340 -14.79 8.76 -7.56
CA GLY A 340 -14.92 7.56 -8.38
C GLY A 340 -14.33 6.31 -7.70
N LEU A 341 -14.26 5.21 -8.45
CA LEU A 341 -13.67 3.96 -8.01
C LEU A 341 -13.02 3.19 -9.17
N VAL A 342 -12.03 2.37 -8.81
CA VAL A 342 -11.50 1.28 -9.61
C VAL A 342 -11.56 -0.01 -8.79
N ALA A 343 -12.00 -1.10 -9.40
CA ALA A 343 -12.08 -2.39 -8.74
C ALA A 343 -11.54 -3.50 -9.64
N SER A 344 -10.80 -4.42 -9.03
CA SER A 344 -10.32 -5.64 -9.67
C SER A 344 -10.13 -6.75 -8.66
N VAL A 345 -10.23 -8.00 -9.14
CA VAL A 345 -9.86 -9.20 -8.37
C VAL A 345 -8.34 -9.36 -8.30
N TRP A 346 -7.62 -8.97 -9.36
CA TRP A 346 -6.17 -9.11 -9.46
C TRP A 346 -5.50 -7.74 -9.51
N THR A 347 -4.42 -7.57 -8.76
CA THR A 347 -3.56 -6.37 -8.79
C THR A 347 -4.33 -5.01 -8.81
N PRO A 348 -5.34 -4.80 -7.94
CA PRO A 348 -6.17 -3.60 -7.99
C PRO A 348 -5.38 -2.29 -7.80
N TYR A 349 -4.31 -2.33 -7.00
CA TYR A 349 -3.42 -1.19 -6.77
C TYR A 349 -2.57 -0.83 -7.99
N THR A 350 -2.14 -1.82 -8.78
CA THR A 350 -1.39 -1.58 -10.03
C THR A 350 -2.30 -0.89 -11.05
N TYR A 351 -3.53 -1.36 -11.17
CA TYR A 351 -4.51 -0.73 -12.05
C TYR A 351 -4.88 0.69 -11.62
N ALA A 352 -4.98 0.95 -10.31
CA ALA A 352 -5.16 2.31 -9.82
C ALA A 352 -3.96 3.22 -10.16
N GLN A 353 -2.73 2.71 -10.07
CA GLN A 353 -1.52 3.46 -10.44
C GLN A 353 -1.48 3.84 -11.93
N GLU A 354 -1.92 2.95 -12.82
CA GLU A 354 -2.01 3.22 -14.26
C GLU A 354 -3.10 4.26 -14.60
N ILE A 355 -4.14 4.39 -13.77
CA ILE A 355 -5.23 5.35 -13.97
C ILE A 355 -4.85 6.77 -13.55
N ILE A 356 -4.00 6.93 -12.54
CA ILE A 356 -3.60 8.24 -12.02
C ILE A 356 -2.69 8.94 -13.04
N PRO A 357 -3.07 10.11 -13.61
CA PRO A 357 -2.26 10.77 -14.62
C PRO A 357 -0.87 11.12 -14.09
N HIS A 358 0.16 10.95 -14.92
CA HIS A 358 1.55 11.31 -14.59
C HIS A 358 1.71 12.79 -14.13
N SER A 359 0.79 13.68 -14.54
CA SER A 359 0.73 15.08 -14.08
C SER A 359 0.20 15.24 -12.64
N CYS A 360 -0.68 14.35 -12.19
CA CYS A 360 -1.08 14.27 -10.78
C CYS A 360 0.05 13.68 -9.93
N TYR A 361 0.90 12.82 -10.48
CA TYR A 361 2.12 12.36 -9.80
C TYR A 361 3.07 13.52 -9.43
N LEU A 362 3.12 14.59 -10.22
CA LEU A 362 3.93 15.78 -9.89
C LEU A 362 3.33 16.66 -8.78
N MET A 363 2.06 16.47 -8.41
CA MET A 363 1.40 17.23 -7.34
C MET A 363 0.94 16.38 -6.14
N SER A 364 0.83 15.05 -6.27
CA SER A 364 0.35 14.15 -5.20
C SER A 364 1.41 13.13 -4.75
N ASN A 365 2.44 12.84 -5.55
CA ASN A 365 3.72 12.49 -4.99
C ASN A 365 4.46 13.78 -4.72
N ALA A 366 4.39 14.24 -3.47
CA ALA A 366 5.60 14.79 -2.90
C ALA A 366 6.66 13.68 -3.02
N CYS A 367 7.42 13.69 -4.12
CA CYS A 367 8.77 13.15 -4.11
C CYS A 367 9.44 13.94 -3.01
N PHE A 368 9.44 13.37 -1.79
CA PHE A 368 10.05 14.01 -0.66
C PHE A 368 11.51 14.15 -1.02
N ARG A 369 11.94 15.39 -1.17
CA ARG A 369 13.36 15.71 -1.25
C ARG A 369 13.92 15.35 0.12
N VAL A 370 14.28 14.08 0.31
CA VAL A 370 15.02 13.63 1.47
C VAL A 370 16.49 13.88 1.16
N PRO A 371 17.28 14.41 2.11
CA PRO A 371 18.66 14.74 1.83
C PRO A 371 19.56 13.50 1.64
N TYR A 372 19.03 12.28 1.78
CA TYR A 372 19.80 11.07 1.99
C TYR A 372 19.36 9.89 1.13
N THR A 373 20.29 8.97 0.90
CA THR A 373 20.02 7.65 0.35
C THR A 373 19.90 6.62 1.49
N ALA A 374 19.28 5.46 1.23
CA ALA A 374 19.16 4.39 2.25
C ALA A 374 20.52 3.92 2.81
N PRO A 375 21.59 3.78 2.01
CA PRO A 375 22.92 3.48 2.53
C PRO A 375 23.48 4.59 3.44
N GLU A 376 23.34 5.86 3.07
CA GLU A 376 23.80 6.99 3.89
C GLU A 376 23.06 7.03 5.23
N TRP A 377 21.75 6.77 5.25
CA TRP A 377 20.96 6.71 6.48
C TRP A 377 21.45 5.60 7.42
N ASN A 378 21.65 4.39 6.89
CA ASN A 378 22.15 3.27 7.66
C ASN A 378 23.56 3.55 8.21
N ARG A 379 24.41 4.21 7.43
CA ARG A 379 25.75 4.59 7.87
C ARG A 379 25.70 5.58 9.02
N VAL A 380 24.92 6.66 8.92
CA VAL A 380 24.72 7.61 10.02
C VAL A 380 24.16 6.91 11.27
N ARG A 381 23.18 6.01 11.12
CA ARG A 381 22.62 5.24 12.23
C ARG A 381 23.68 4.39 12.94
N THR A 382 24.58 3.73 12.20
CA THR A 382 25.66 2.95 12.83
C THR A 382 26.66 3.84 13.58
N LEU A 383 26.96 5.03 13.05
CA LEU A 383 28.00 5.91 13.59
C LEU A 383 27.49 6.84 14.70
N PHE A 384 26.18 7.13 14.76
CA PHE A 384 25.60 8.14 15.66
C PHE A 384 25.87 7.87 17.16
N GLN A 385 25.93 6.60 17.57
CA GLN A 385 26.24 6.19 18.95
C GLN A 385 27.72 5.89 19.20
N SER A 386 28.59 6.02 18.21
CA SER A 386 30.02 5.73 18.37
C SER A 386 30.68 6.65 19.42
N GLU A 387 31.71 6.14 20.07
CA GLU A 387 32.61 6.88 20.96
C GLU A 387 33.97 7.17 20.29
N ASP A 388 34.15 6.73 19.04
CA ASP A 388 35.33 7.04 18.24
C ASP A 388 35.17 8.40 17.53
N VAL A 389 36.19 9.25 17.69
CA VAL A 389 36.23 10.59 17.10
C VAL A 389 36.20 10.53 15.58
N ASP A 390 36.85 9.56 14.95
CA ASP A 390 36.93 9.49 13.48
C ASP A 390 35.63 8.98 12.86
N GLU A 391 34.96 8.03 13.52
CA GLU A 391 33.60 7.59 13.15
C GLU A 391 32.56 8.71 13.30
N LEU A 392 32.66 9.52 14.37
CA LEU A 392 31.79 10.68 14.56
C LEU A 392 32.05 11.81 13.55
N LYS A 393 33.31 12.01 13.12
CA LYS A 393 33.63 12.94 12.02
C LYS A 393 33.01 12.48 10.70
N GLU A 394 33.04 11.18 10.41
CA GLU A 394 32.38 10.61 9.24
C GLU A 394 30.86 10.83 9.31
N CYS A 395 30.23 10.57 10.47
CA CYS A 395 28.83 10.88 10.70
C CYS A 395 28.51 12.36 10.44
N LEU A 396 29.37 13.26 10.91
CA LEU A 396 29.19 14.70 10.74
C LEU A 396 29.34 15.16 9.29
N ALA A 397 30.25 14.54 8.53
CA ALA A 397 30.44 14.82 7.12
C ALA A 397 29.17 14.48 6.32
N ILE A 398 28.57 13.30 6.58
CA ILE A 398 27.33 12.87 5.93
C ILE A 398 26.17 13.81 6.28
N LEU A 399 26.00 14.18 7.56
CA LEU A 399 24.97 15.14 7.99
C LEU A 399 25.18 16.54 7.38
N SER A 400 26.42 16.95 7.16
CA SER A 400 26.74 18.23 6.51
C SER A 400 26.46 18.20 5.01
N MET A 401 26.71 17.07 4.33
CA MET A 401 26.30 16.85 2.94
C MET A 401 24.78 16.93 2.79
N TRP A 402 24.05 16.29 3.70
CA TRP A 402 22.59 16.38 3.76
C TRP A 402 22.10 17.81 3.92
N ARG A 403 22.79 18.60 4.75
CA ARG A 403 22.51 20.02 4.91
C ARG A 403 22.75 20.81 3.62
N SER A 404 23.83 20.52 2.90
CA SER A 404 24.12 21.16 1.61
C SER A 404 23.08 20.85 0.54
N ARG A 405 22.54 19.62 0.52
CA ARG A 405 21.52 19.20 -0.46
C ARG A 405 20.17 19.89 -0.27
N MET A 406 19.81 20.23 0.97
CA MET A 406 18.48 20.73 1.33
C MET A 406 18.44 22.20 1.76
N GLY A 407 19.59 22.84 2.00
CA GLY A 407 19.67 24.23 2.41
C GLY A 407 18.85 24.52 3.66
N ASN A 408 17.90 25.46 3.57
CA ASN A 408 17.05 25.85 4.71
C ASN A 408 15.91 24.87 5.02
N SER A 409 15.70 23.84 4.20
CA SER A 409 14.57 22.90 4.29
C SER A 409 14.90 21.60 5.05
N ILE A 410 15.97 21.56 5.84
CA ILE A 410 16.40 20.37 6.57
C ILE A 410 15.47 20.10 7.77
N PRO A 411 15.05 18.84 7.98
CA PRO A 411 14.30 18.44 9.17
C PRO A 411 15.01 18.85 10.47
N VAL A 412 14.24 19.42 11.40
CA VAL A 412 14.78 19.94 12.66
C VAL A 412 15.51 18.87 13.47
N ALA A 413 15.05 17.61 13.40
CA ALA A 413 15.69 16.45 14.04
C ALA A 413 17.12 16.18 13.52
N ILE A 414 17.34 16.29 12.21
CA ILE A 414 18.67 16.12 11.57
C ILE A 414 19.59 17.28 11.99
N SER A 415 19.04 18.50 12.04
CA SER A 415 19.77 19.68 12.52
C SER A 415 20.15 19.56 14.00
N CYS A 416 19.28 19.00 14.85
CA CYS A 416 19.60 18.69 16.25
C CYS A 416 20.69 17.62 16.36
N SER A 417 20.64 16.61 15.50
CA SER A 417 21.62 15.52 15.47
C SER A 417 23.02 16.02 15.07
N ASP A 418 23.12 16.91 14.08
CA ASP A 418 24.39 17.58 13.70
C ASP A 418 25.02 18.32 14.89
N LEU A 419 24.24 19.09 15.65
CA LEU A 419 24.73 19.81 16.83
C LEU A 419 25.18 18.87 17.96
N ILE A 420 24.46 17.78 18.19
CA ILE A 420 24.80 16.79 19.21
C ILE A 420 26.08 16.02 18.86
N ILE A 421 26.30 15.69 17.59
CA ILE A 421 27.53 15.03 17.14
C ILE A 421 28.74 15.99 17.22
N ARG A 422 28.58 17.27 16.84
CA ARG A 422 29.63 18.28 17.04
C ARG A 422 30.04 18.39 18.51
N LEU A 423 29.06 18.37 19.41
CA LEU A 423 29.31 18.42 20.85
C LEU A 423 29.99 17.15 21.38
N ALA A 424 29.61 15.97 20.85
CA ALA A 424 30.26 14.70 21.20
C ALA A 424 31.76 14.72 20.84
N ILE A 425 32.09 15.20 19.63
CA ILE A 425 33.48 15.35 19.18
C ILE A 425 34.23 16.33 20.08
N ALA A 426 33.62 17.48 20.41
CA ALA A 426 34.24 18.48 21.27
C ALA A 426 34.53 17.94 22.68
N GLU A 427 33.62 17.17 23.29
CA GLU A 427 33.84 16.52 24.60
C GLU A 427 35.04 15.55 24.55
N LEU A 428 35.14 14.73 23.50
CA LEU A 428 36.22 13.74 23.36
C LEU A 428 37.59 14.39 23.11
N GLN A 429 37.63 15.51 22.39
CA GLN A 429 38.87 16.24 22.10
C GLN A 429 39.42 17.05 23.29
N VAL A 430 38.56 17.46 24.24
CA VAL A 430 38.97 18.22 25.43
C VAL A 430 39.78 17.38 26.44
N VAL A 431 39.75 16.05 26.32
CA VAL A 431 40.43 15.14 27.26
C VAL A 431 41.97 15.21 27.15
N GLY A 432 42.53 15.75 26.06
CA GLY A 432 43.97 15.67 25.75
C GLY A 432 44.81 16.97 25.73
N GLU A 433 44.28 18.14 26.08
CA GLU A 433 44.99 19.42 25.84
C GLU A 433 45.36 20.27 27.09
N GLU A 434 46.45 21.04 26.96
CA GLU A 434 47.04 21.87 28.03
C GLU A 434 46.19 23.10 28.43
N ASN A 435 45.27 23.59 27.57
CA ASN A 435 44.41 24.76 27.83
C ASN A 435 42.97 24.38 28.25
N LYS A 436 42.87 23.49 29.24
CA LYS A 436 41.60 22.87 29.67
C LYS A 436 40.53 23.86 30.14
N TRP A 437 40.91 25.00 30.72
CA TRP A 437 39.97 25.96 31.33
C TRP A 437 39.27 26.86 30.31
N MET A 438 39.96 27.36 29.28
CA MET A 438 39.36 28.16 28.20
C MET A 438 38.37 27.31 27.38
N LYS A 439 38.76 26.09 27.02
CA LYS A 439 37.88 25.17 26.29
C LYS A 439 36.66 24.74 27.09
N MET A 440 36.72 24.76 28.42
CA MET A 440 35.59 24.37 29.26
C MET A 440 34.46 25.42 29.28
N GLU A 441 34.77 26.70 29.06
CA GLU A 441 33.74 27.74 28.92
C GLU A 441 33.05 27.67 27.55
N GLU A 442 33.83 27.47 26.48
CA GLU A 442 33.31 27.22 25.13
C GLU A 442 32.42 25.96 25.09
N LEU A 443 32.88 24.88 25.72
CA LEU A 443 32.14 23.63 25.81
C LEU A 443 30.81 23.81 26.55
N LYS A 444 30.75 24.60 27.63
CA LYS A 444 29.49 24.92 28.32
C LYS A 444 28.50 25.64 27.40
N MET A 445 28.98 26.58 26.59
CA MET A 445 28.13 27.30 25.63
C MET A 445 27.59 26.36 24.54
N GLN A 446 28.43 25.47 24.01
CA GLN A 446 28.00 24.48 23.01
C GLN A 446 26.94 23.51 23.57
N HIS A 447 27.05 23.09 24.84
CA HIS A 447 26.02 22.32 25.53
C HIS A 447 24.68 23.06 25.58
N CYS A 448 24.69 24.32 25.99
CA CYS A 448 23.47 25.13 26.07
C CYS A 448 22.78 25.24 24.71
N ILE A 449 23.52 25.48 23.64
CA ILE A 449 22.98 25.60 22.27
C ILE A 449 22.32 24.29 21.83
N ALA A 450 22.99 23.15 22.01
CA ALA A 450 22.47 21.85 21.62
C ALA A 450 21.19 21.48 22.40
N ILE A 451 21.18 21.72 23.72
CA ILE A 451 20.03 21.43 24.59
C ILE A 451 18.84 22.34 24.28
N ILE A 452 19.06 23.64 24.05
CA ILE A 452 17.99 24.57 23.67
C ILE A 452 17.35 24.15 22.35
N ARG A 453 18.16 23.77 21.35
CA ARG A 453 17.66 23.34 20.05
C ARG A 453 16.85 22.05 20.15
N PHE A 454 17.32 21.09 20.95
CA PHE A 454 16.61 19.84 21.23
C PHE A 454 15.24 20.08 21.92
N ILE A 455 15.19 20.93 22.96
CA ILE A 455 13.93 21.22 23.65
C ILE A 455 12.95 21.96 22.75
N ASN A 456 13.44 22.86 21.88
CA ASN A 456 12.59 23.52 20.87
C ASN A 456 12.00 22.50 19.90
N TYR A 457 12.82 21.54 19.42
CA TYR A 457 12.35 20.44 18.56
C TYR A 457 11.25 19.64 19.25
N VAL A 458 11.44 19.21 20.49
CA VAL A 458 10.41 18.43 21.20
C VAL A 458 9.13 19.25 21.42
N ASN A 459 9.27 20.55 21.70
CA ASN A 459 8.12 21.44 21.82
C ASN A 459 7.34 21.59 20.50
N GLU A 460 8.02 21.64 19.35
CA GLU A 460 7.38 21.65 18.02
C GLU A 460 6.57 20.35 17.77
N ILE A 461 7.10 19.19 18.18
CA ILE A 461 6.37 17.90 18.10
C ILE A 461 5.06 17.95 18.89
N CYS A 462 5.10 18.46 20.12
CA CYS A 462 3.90 18.53 20.99
C CYS A 462 2.84 19.51 20.46
N GLN A 463 3.24 20.62 19.84
CA GLN A 463 2.30 21.63 19.32
C GLN A 463 1.53 21.13 18.08
N ASN A 464 2.14 20.26 17.27
CA ASN A 464 1.49 19.68 16.10
C ASN A 464 0.43 18.61 16.43
N GLN A 465 0.40 18.09 17.67
CA GLN A 465 -0.51 17.01 18.08
C GLN A 465 -1.78 17.47 18.79
N ASN A 466 -1.88 18.71 19.30
CA ASN A 466 -3.07 19.21 20.00
C ASN A 466 -3.17 20.76 19.95
N GLN A 467 -4.27 21.29 19.42
CA GLN A 467 -4.58 22.73 19.43
C GLN A 467 -5.08 23.24 20.80
N ARG A 468 -4.28 23.13 21.88
CA ARG A 468 -4.47 23.95 23.10
C ARG A 468 -3.12 24.29 23.73
N GLN A 469 -2.89 25.58 23.96
CA GLN A 469 -1.68 26.10 24.62
C GLN A 469 -1.59 25.64 26.08
N THR A 470 -0.87 24.55 26.33
CA THR A 470 -0.37 24.19 27.66
C THR A 470 1.07 24.66 27.82
N SER A 471 1.51 24.99 29.04
CA SER A 471 2.90 25.38 29.30
C SER A 471 3.89 24.30 28.83
N ILE A 472 5.07 24.71 28.33
CA ILE A 472 6.10 23.80 27.74
C ILE A 472 6.43 22.63 28.69
N ILE A 473 6.48 22.89 30.00
CA ILE A 473 6.75 21.86 31.02
C ILE A 473 5.65 20.77 31.02
N LYS A 474 4.36 21.15 30.92
CA LYS A 474 3.25 20.18 30.87
C LYS A 474 3.18 19.46 29.53
N ALA A 475 3.49 20.15 28.43
CA ALA A 475 3.46 19.59 27.08
C ALA A 475 4.51 18.48 26.89
N VAL A 476 5.69 18.65 27.50
CA VAL A 476 6.88 17.82 27.25
C VAL A 476 6.98 16.62 28.22
N GLN A 477 6.27 16.65 29.36
CA GLN A 477 6.20 15.54 30.32
C GLN A 477 5.60 14.26 29.72
N HIS A 478 4.63 14.38 28.79
CA HIS A 478 4.02 13.22 28.13
C HIS A 478 4.98 12.42 27.24
N LEU A 479 6.10 13.02 26.81
CA LEU A 479 7.14 12.38 26.00
C LEU A 479 8.31 11.85 26.85
N GLY A 480 8.13 11.74 28.17
CA GLY A 480 9.12 11.20 29.09
C GLY A 480 10.31 12.13 29.36
N ILE A 481 10.20 13.42 29.04
CA ILE A 481 11.29 14.39 29.26
C ILE A 481 11.20 15.01 30.68
N PRO A 482 12.28 14.95 31.48
CA PRO A 482 12.31 15.53 32.82
C PRO A 482 12.14 17.05 32.87
N SER A 483 11.47 17.57 33.91
CA SER A 483 11.24 19.01 34.10
C SER A 483 12.54 19.81 34.24
N TRP A 484 13.55 19.26 34.93
CA TRP A 484 14.86 19.90 35.09
C TRP A 484 15.59 20.12 33.76
N LEU A 485 15.32 19.31 32.73
CA LEU A 485 15.88 19.49 31.39
C LEU A 485 15.25 20.71 30.71
N VAL A 486 13.94 20.91 30.87
CA VAL A 486 13.22 22.09 30.36
C VAL A 486 13.67 23.38 31.07
N GLU A 487 13.98 23.28 32.37
CA GLU A 487 14.54 24.39 33.16
C GLU A 487 15.93 24.83 32.66
N ILE A 488 16.75 23.92 32.11
CA ILE A 488 18.05 24.28 31.52
C ILE A 488 17.89 25.26 30.36
N ARG A 489 16.87 25.09 29.50
CA ARG A 489 16.58 26.06 28.44
C ARG A 489 16.21 27.42 29.01
N HIS A 490 15.37 27.45 30.03
CA HIS A 490 14.98 28.71 30.68
C HIS A 490 16.20 29.42 31.30
N ASN A 491 17.04 28.68 32.02
CA ASN A 491 18.23 29.19 32.69
C ASN A 491 19.31 29.67 31.70
N ALA A 492 19.52 28.93 30.61
CA ALA A 492 20.51 29.26 29.60
C ALA A 492 20.10 30.48 28.74
N SER A 493 18.80 30.78 28.63
CA SER A 493 18.31 31.95 27.87
C SER A 493 18.12 33.21 28.71
N HIS A 494 17.88 33.10 30.03
CA HIS A 494 17.49 34.23 30.88
C HIS A 494 18.27 34.38 32.19
N SER A 495 19.17 33.47 32.54
CA SER A 495 19.84 33.45 33.86
C SER A 495 21.30 33.00 33.75
N HIS A 496 21.81 32.27 34.75
CA HIS A 496 23.19 31.78 34.81
C HIS A 496 23.35 30.42 34.10
N VAL A 497 24.47 30.23 33.41
CA VAL A 497 24.80 28.97 32.71
C VAL A 497 24.95 27.83 33.73
N PRO A 498 24.22 26.71 33.58
CA PRO A 498 24.28 25.61 34.54
C PRO A 498 25.68 24.97 34.66
N PRO A 499 25.98 24.28 35.78
CA PRO A 499 27.23 23.53 35.94
C PRO A 499 27.44 22.48 34.84
N ILE A 500 28.69 22.30 34.39
CA ILE A 500 29.03 21.38 33.29
C ILE A 500 28.61 19.94 33.56
N GLY A 501 28.63 19.49 34.82
CA GLY A 501 28.15 18.13 35.18
C GLY A 501 26.65 17.93 34.92
N THR A 502 25.84 18.97 35.09
CA THR A 502 24.41 18.94 34.78
C THR A 502 24.19 18.97 33.26
N LEU A 503 24.97 19.78 32.55
CA LEU A 503 24.92 19.89 31.09
C LEU A 503 25.33 18.56 30.40
N ARG A 504 26.33 17.85 30.92
CA ARG A 504 26.73 16.53 30.42
C ARG A 504 25.65 15.47 30.59
N LYS A 505 24.97 15.45 31.74
CA LYS A 505 23.82 14.55 31.98
C LYS A 505 22.67 14.87 31.03
N ALA A 506 22.40 16.16 30.80
CA ALA A 506 21.40 16.62 29.84
C ALA A 506 21.77 16.18 28.41
N PHE A 507 23.03 16.34 28.01
CA PHE A 507 23.53 15.90 26.71
C PHE A 507 23.36 14.39 26.50
N GLN A 508 23.79 13.56 27.47
CA GLN A 508 23.60 12.11 27.41
C GLN A 508 22.14 11.73 27.25
N PHE A 509 21.25 12.39 28.00
CA PHE A 509 19.81 12.19 27.87
C PHE A 509 19.30 12.58 26.48
N CYS A 510 19.66 13.75 25.95
CA CYS A 510 19.23 14.19 24.62
C CYS A 510 19.70 13.24 23.51
N ARG A 511 20.96 12.78 23.58
CA ARG A 511 21.54 11.84 22.61
C ARG A 511 20.84 10.48 22.65
N GLN A 512 20.57 9.97 23.85
CA GLN A 512 19.85 8.71 24.04
C GLN A 512 18.38 8.83 23.60
N TRP A 513 17.71 9.94 23.95
CA TRP A 513 16.33 10.17 23.56
C TRP A 513 16.17 10.26 22.04
N LEU A 514 17.09 10.96 21.33
CA LEU A 514 17.10 10.99 19.86
C LEU A 514 17.35 9.60 19.27
N TRP A 515 18.16 8.77 19.91
CA TRP A 515 18.30 7.39 19.48
C TRP A 515 16.98 6.63 19.62
N ASP A 516 16.40 6.60 20.81
CA ASP A 516 15.20 5.80 21.11
C ASP A 516 13.94 6.29 20.37
N ASN A 517 13.88 7.58 20.01
CA ASN A 517 12.68 8.17 19.41
C ASN A 517 12.83 8.58 17.93
N PHE A 518 14.06 8.73 17.42
CA PHE A 518 14.29 9.15 16.03
C PHE A 518 15.16 8.13 15.27
N TRP A 519 16.40 7.85 15.70
CA TRP A 519 17.34 7.03 14.92
C TRP A 519 17.12 5.51 14.99
N SER A 520 16.52 5.00 16.08
CA SER A 520 16.20 3.57 16.24
C SER A 520 14.98 3.14 15.42
N ARG A 521 14.13 4.10 15.03
CA ARG A 521 12.95 3.89 14.18
C ARG A 521 13.35 3.73 12.71
N GLN A 522 12.45 3.19 11.89
CA GLN A 522 12.71 3.11 10.45
C GLN A 522 12.77 4.52 9.83
N PRO A 523 13.54 4.75 8.73
CA PRO A 523 13.78 6.08 8.18
C PRO A 523 12.51 6.90 7.93
N TYR A 524 11.42 6.24 7.53
CA TYR A 524 10.12 6.87 7.27
C TYR A 524 9.38 7.26 8.56
N GLU A 525 9.42 6.42 9.60
CA GLU A 525 8.79 6.69 10.92
C GLU A 525 9.51 7.80 11.69
N ALA A 526 10.84 7.88 11.56
CA ALA A 526 11.67 8.93 12.14
C ALA A 526 11.25 10.30 11.59
N MET A 527 11.07 10.40 10.27
CA MET A 527 10.62 11.62 9.59
C MET A 527 9.17 11.99 9.90
N ARG A 528 8.28 10.99 10.03
CA ARG A 528 6.88 11.18 10.46
C ARG A 528 6.77 11.87 11.82
N SER A 529 7.65 11.53 12.77
CA SER A 529 7.68 12.16 14.10
C SER A 529 8.30 13.57 14.14
N ALA A 530 9.03 13.96 13.09
CA ALA A 530 9.69 15.25 12.96
C ALA A 530 8.82 16.35 12.30
N GLY A 531 7.51 16.13 12.21
CA GLY A 531 6.54 17.15 11.79
C GLY A 531 6.40 17.35 10.28
N ALA A 532 6.95 16.46 9.47
CA ALA A 532 6.68 16.43 8.03
C ALA A 532 5.76 15.25 7.71
N VAL A 533 4.59 15.56 7.13
CA VAL A 533 3.74 14.71 6.27
C VAL A 533 2.43 14.15 6.86
N ASP A 534 1.43 14.21 5.98
CA ASP A 534 0.00 13.97 6.05
C ASP A 534 -0.39 12.46 6.01
N LYS A 535 -1.50 12.11 6.65
CA LYS A 535 -1.84 10.78 7.19
C LYS A 535 -2.48 9.76 6.21
N ARG A 536 -2.41 9.96 4.88
CA ARG A 536 -3.25 9.16 3.93
C ARG A 536 -2.54 8.03 3.16
N ASN A 537 -1.24 8.14 2.88
CA ASN A 537 -0.50 7.09 2.14
C ASN A 537 0.11 6.00 3.04
N ASP A 538 -0.02 6.15 4.37
CA ASP A 538 0.59 5.27 5.38
C ASP A 538 -0.04 3.87 5.46
N VAL A 539 -1.20 3.62 4.87
CA VAL A 539 -1.88 2.32 5.01
C VAL A 539 -1.32 1.29 4.02
N VAL A 540 -1.04 1.68 2.77
CA VAL A 540 -0.68 0.74 1.70
C VAL A 540 0.80 0.31 1.78
N ALA A 541 1.72 1.23 2.11
CA ALA A 541 3.13 0.90 2.29
C ALA A 541 3.39 0.12 3.60
N ALA A 542 2.70 0.47 4.68
CA ALA A 542 2.75 -0.29 5.93
C ALA A 542 2.16 -1.70 5.75
N GLU A 543 1.12 -1.87 4.93
CA GLU A 543 0.58 -3.20 4.62
C GLU A 543 1.53 -4.06 3.76
N ALA A 544 2.31 -3.45 2.85
CA ALA A 544 3.32 -4.17 2.08
C ALA A 544 4.50 -4.60 2.98
N GLU A 545 5.00 -3.71 3.86
CA GLU A 545 6.07 -4.03 4.80
C GLU A 545 5.63 -5.03 5.88
N LEU A 546 4.39 -4.92 6.39
CA LEU A 546 3.80 -5.92 7.27
C LEU A 546 3.63 -7.27 6.57
N ARG A 547 3.35 -7.29 5.27
CA ARG A 547 3.22 -8.51 4.48
C ARG A 547 4.57 -9.20 4.31
N ASP A 548 5.61 -8.47 3.92
CA ASP A 548 6.97 -8.99 3.82
C ASP A 548 7.47 -9.51 5.18
N LEU A 549 7.18 -8.78 6.27
CA LEU A 549 7.51 -9.21 7.63
C LEU A 549 6.76 -10.47 8.04
N ARG A 550 5.48 -10.63 7.66
CA ARG A 550 4.70 -11.84 7.95
C ARG A 550 5.22 -13.05 7.19
N ILE A 551 5.58 -12.88 5.92
CA ILE A 551 6.20 -13.93 5.09
C ILE A 551 7.55 -14.33 5.70
N HIS A 552 8.39 -13.34 6.03
CA HIS A 552 9.67 -13.58 6.70
C HIS A 552 9.49 -14.37 8.00
N ASN A 553 8.59 -13.93 8.87
CA ASN A 553 8.31 -14.60 10.14
C ASN A 553 7.77 -16.02 9.95
N ALA A 554 6.97 -16.27 8.90
CA ALA A 554 6.48 -17.61 8.58
C ALA A 554 7.60 -18.55 8.14
N ILE A 555 8.54 -18.08 7.30
CA ILE A 555 9.71 -18.88 6.89
C ILE A 555 10.61 -19.15 8.10
N VAL A 556 10.83 -18.16 8.97
CA VAL A 556 11.58 -18.31 10.22
C VAL A 556 10.89 -19.31 11.17
N ALA A 557 9.58 -19.19 11.35
CA ALA A 557 8.80 -20.09 12.20
C ALA A 557 8.86 -21.53 11.69
N TYR A 558 8.80 -21.74 10.37
CA TYR A 558 9.02 -23.05 9.77
C TYR A 558 10.43 -23.57 9.97
N ALA A 559 11.46 -22.72 9.79
CA ALA A 559 12.84 -23.12 10.01
C ALA A 559 13.08 -23.55 11.47
N LEU A 560 12.54 -22.80 12.43
CA LEU A 560 12.57 -23.16 13.85
C LEU A 560 11.83 -24.46 14.12
N TRP A 561 10.62 -24.61 13.60
CA TRP A 561 9.82 -25.83 13.71
C TRP A 561 10.54 -27.06 13.15
N ARG A 562 11.19 -26.91 11.98
CA ARG A 562 11.92 -27.99 11.31
C ARG A 562 13.17 -28.40 12.10
N ASN A 563 13.83 -27.44 12.75
CA ASN A 563 14.99 -27.72 13.60
C ASN A 563 14.59 -28.44 14.90
N VAL A 564 13.41 -28.15 15.47
CA VAL A 564 12.91 -28.79 16.69
C VAL A 564 12.37 -30.21 16.42
N ASN A 565 11.63 -30.40 15.33
CA ASN A 565 10.99 -31.69 15.01
C ASN A 565 11.90 -32.67 14.24
N ASN A 566 13.17 -32.32 14.02
CA ASN A 566 14.19 -33.27 13.60
C ASN A 566 14.71 -34.13 14.78
N ASP A 567 14.44 -33.73 16.03
CA ASP A 567 14.64 -34.57 17.21
C ASP A 567 13.37 -35.37 17.48
N GLU A 568 13.45 -36.71 17.41
CA GLU A 568 12.33 -37.67 17.48
C GLU A 568 11.54 -37.67 18.83
N SER A 569 11.62 -36.63 19.66
CA SER A 569 11.17 -36.67 21.06
C SER A 569 10.32 -35.50 21.55
N ASN A 570 9.68 -34.70 20.68
CA ASN A 570 8.82 -33.62 21.16
C ASN A 570 7.56 -33.35 20.32
N ASP A 571 6.40 -33.74 20.86
CA ASP A 571 5.06 -33.61 20.26
C ASP A 571 4.38 -32.28 20.67
N GLY A 572 5.10 -31.16 20.54
CA GLY A 572 4.71 -29.88 21.17
C GLY A 572 4.27 -28.77 20.22
N MET A 573 4.70 -28.79 18.95
CA MET A 573 4.46 -27.69 18.01
C MET A 573 3.70 -28.24 16.79
N GLY A 574 2.36 -28.13 16.83
CA GLY A 574 1.48 -28.62 15.77
C GLY A 574 1.81 -28.03 14.39
N GLU A 575 1.25 -28.59 13.32
CA GLU A 575 1.53 -28.29 11.89
C GLU A 575 1.26 -26.83 11.44
N ARG A 576 0.99 -25.91 12.36
CA ARG A 576 0.66 -24.50 12.09
C ARG A 576 1.69 -23.78 11.20
N PRO A 577 3.02 -23.89 11.42
CA PRO A 577 4.00 -23.22 10.55
C PRO A 577 3.99 -23.75 9.11
N VAL A 578 3.70 -25.04 8.92
CA VAL A 578 3.58 -25.68 7.61
C VAL A 578 2.32 -25.18 6.88
N VAL A 579 1.19 -25.13 7.59
CA VAL A 579 -0.08 -24.61 7.06
C VAL A 579 0.02 -23.13 6.72
N GLU A 580 0.74 -22.35 7.53
CA GLU A 580 0.96 -20.93 7.30
C GLU A 580 1.88 -20.67 6.09
N LEU A 581 2.94 -21.45 5.92
CA LEU A 581 3.76 -21.43 4.71
C LEU A 581 2.95 -21.80 3.46
N LEU A 582 2.18 -22.89 3.52
CA LEU A 582 1.33 -23.32 2.42
C LEU A 582 0.34 -22.20 2.03
N ARG A 583 -0.21 -21.49 3.03
CA ARG A 583 -1.06 -20.32 2.78
C ARG A 583 -0.32 -19.24 1.99
N PHE A 584 0.90 -18.88 2.37
CA PHE A 584 1.67 -17.86 1.65
C PHE A 584 2.07 -18.31 0.24
N VAL A 585 2.50 -19.57 0.07
CA VAL A 585 2.83 -20.14 -1.24
C VAL A 585 1.61 -20.13 -2.18
N MET A 586 0.41 -20.40 -1.65
CA MET A 586 -0.82 -20.45 -2.44
C MET A 586 -1.47 -19.09 -2.68
N GLN A 587 -1.41 -18.17 -1.71
CA GLN A 587 -2.09 -16.86 -1.78
C GLN A 587 -1.19 -15.74 -2.33
N GLN A 588 0.13 -15.82 -2.08
CA GLN A 588 1.11 -14.77 -2.38
C GLN A 588 2.43 -15.37 -2.88
N PRO A 589 2.42 -16.16 -3.98
CA PRO A 589 3.60 -16.90 -4.43
C PRO A 589 4.78 -15.99 -4.81
N PHE A 590 4.54 -14.84 -5.45
CA PHE A 590 5.61 -13.94 -5.90
C PHE A 590 6.37 -13.32 -4.72
N ASP A 591 5.64 -12.77 -3.75
CA ASP A 591 6.22 -12.17 -2.54
C ASP A 591 6.93 -13.23 -1.69
N PHE A 592 6.32 -14.42 -1.57
CA PHE A 592 6.95 -15.57 -0.93
C PHE A 592 8.26 -15.96 -1.60
N LEU A 593 8.28 -16.15 -2.92
CA LEU A 593 9.46 -16.59 -3.66
C LEU A 593 10.58 -15.54 -3.62
N LYS A 594 10.23 -14.26 -3.70
CA LYS A 594 11.19 -13.15 -3.54
C LYS A 594 11.85 -13.18 -2.16
N MET A 595 11.08 -13.40 -1.09
CA MET A 595 11.60 -13.52 0.27
C MET A 595 12.38 -14.83 0.45
N PHE A 596 11.90 -15.94 -0.12
CA PHE A 596 12.51 -17.27 0.01
C PHE A 596 13.91 -17.33 -0.64
N VAL A 597 14.09 -16.65 -1.78
CA VAL A 597 15.38 -16.53 -2.48
C VAL A 597 16.32 -15.52 -1.81
N SER A 598 15.87 -14.76 -0.82
CA SER A 598 16.71 -13.79 -0.10
C SER A 598 17.76 -14.45 0.82
N ASP A 599 18.72 -13.65 1.28
CA ASP A 599 19.79 -14.13 2.16
C ASP A 599 19.27 -14.59 3.51
N GLY A 600 19.76 -15.74 3.96
CA GLY A 600 19.35 -16.33 5.23
C GLY A 600 18.37 -17.49 5.09
N PHE A 601 17.77 -17.68 3.91
CA PHE A 601 16.77 -18.71 3.65
C PHE A 601 17.27 -19.76 2.65
N LEU A 602 16.82 -19.71 1.39
CA LEU A 602 17.30 -20.64 0.35
C LEU A 602 18.78 -20.38 0.04
N ILE A 603 19.17 -19.11 0.03
CA ILE A 603 20.57 -18.68 -0.14
C ILE A 603 21.17 -18.46 1.25
N MET A 604 22.16 -19.29 1.59
CA MET A 604 22.78 -19.27 2.91
C MET A 604 23.82 -18.16 3.00
N THR A 605 23.82 -17.44 4.11
CA THR A 605 24.86 -16.47 4.46
C THR A 605 26.17 -17.17 4.84
N ASP A 606 27.30 -16.46 4.74
CA ASP A 606 28.62 -16.96 5.17
C ASP A 606 28.62 -17.51 6.60
N SER A 607 27.83 -16.89 7.50
CA SER A 607 27.70 -17.34 8.88
C SER A 607 26.97 -18.69 8.98
N GLN A 608 25.93 -18.91 8.17
CA GLN A 608 25.21 -20.18 8.13
C GLN A 608 26.03 -21.28 7.46
N LEU A 609 26.75 -20.96 6.37
CA LEU A 609 27.67 -21.89 5.71
C LEU A 609 28.75 -22.40 6.67
N LYS A 610 29.35 -21.50 7.46
CA LYS A 610 30.34 -21.86 8.50
C LYS A 610 29.75 -22.74 9.60
N ARG A 611 28.53 -22.46 10.06
CA ARG A 611 27.87 -23.29 11.09
C ARG A 611 27.49 -24.67 10.57
N ALA A 612 27.13 -24.78 9.30
CA ALA A 612 26.78 -26.04 8.65
C ALA A 612 27.99 -26.80 8.08
N ASP A 613 29.21 -26.25 8.22
CA ASP A 613 30.46 -26.77 7.65
C ASP A 613 30.41 -27.02 6.13
N PHE A 614 29.69 -26.16 5.40
CA PHE A 614 29.62 -26.20 3.94
C PHE A 614 30.69 -25.30 3.32
N LYS A 615 31.51 -25.90 2.44
CA LYS A 615 32.51 -25.18 1.63
C LYS A 615 31.97 -24.99 0.22
N VAL A 616 31.58 -23.76 -0.11
CA VAL A 616 31.04 -23.38 -1.42
C VAL A 616 32.18 -22.92 -2.33
N SER A 617 32.30 -23.54 -3.50
CA SER A 617 33.30 -23.22 -4.53
C SER A 617 32.68 -23.31 -5.93
N ILE A 618 33.45 -22.98 -6.96
CA ILE A 618 33.06 -23.19 -8.37
C ILE A 618 32.61 -24.66 -8.54
N GLY A 619 31.42 -24.86 -9.12
CA GLY A 619 30.85 -26.19 -9.33
C GLY A 619 30.27 -26.86 -8.07
N TRP A 620 29.98 -26.09 -7.01
CA TRP A 620 29.34 -26.61 -5.80
C TRP A 620 28.01 -27.30 -6.10
N SER A 621 27.80 -28.46 -5.48
CA SER A 621 26.55 -29.22 -5.56
C SER A 621 25.81 -29.14 -4.23
N ILE A 622 24.47 -29.07 -4.29
CA ILE A 622 23.64 -28.89 -3.11
C ILE A 622 23.66 -30.19 -2.28
N PRO A 623 24.10 -30.15 -1.00
CA PRO A 623 24.12 -31.33 -0.13
C PRO A 623 22.73 -31.93 0.06
N LEU A 624 22.65 -33.28 0.14
CA LEU A 624 21.38 -33.99 0.31
C LEU A 624 20.63 -33.56 1.58
N SER A 625 21.35 -33.25 2.67
CA SER A 625 20.77 -32.73 3.91
C SER A 625 20.02 -31.42 3.69
N LEU A 626 20.57 -30.52 2.88
CA LEU A 626 19.96 -29.22 2.55
C LEU A 626 18.76 -29.40 1.60
N GLN A 627 18.83 -30.35 0.67
CA GLN A 627 17.70 -30.71 -0.18
C GLN A 627 16.53 -31.28 0.65
N LEU A 628 16.80 -32.20 1.57
CA LEU A 628 15.79 -32.81 2.45
C LEU A 628 15.19 -31.81 3.45
N TYR A 629 15.97 -30.83 3.88
CA TYR A 629 15.52 -29.76 4.75
C TYR A 629 14.39 -28.94 4.09
N TRP A 630 14.59 -28.54 2.83
CA TRP A 630 13.63 -27.73 2.07
C TRP A 630 12.63 -28.53 1.23
N LYS A 631 12.77 -29.87 1.17
CA LYS A 631 11.87 -30.76 0.40
C LYS A 631 10.38 -30.48 0.59
N PRO A 632 9.84 -30.26 1.81
CA PRO A 632 8.41 -29.96 1.97
C PRO A 632 8.00 -28.66 1.25
N VAL A 633 8.84 -27.62 1.32
CA VAL A 633 8.59 -26.34 0.62
C VAL A 633 8.68 -26.52 -0.88
N PHE A 634 9.60 -27.35 -1.38
CA PHE A 634 9.70 -27.66 -2.81
C PHE A 634 8.46 -28.39 -3.33
N ILE A 635 7.88 -29.29 -2.54
CA ILE A 635 6.61 -29.94 -2.86
C ILE A 635 5.50 -28.89 -2.96
N MET A 636 5.40 -27.96 -2.00
CA MET A 636 4.42 -26.87 -2.04
C MET A 636 4.57 -25.98 -3.28
N ILE A 637 5.79 -25.60 -3.65
CA ILE A 637 6.09 -24.79 -4.84
C ILE A 637 5.70 -25.55 -6.13
N TYR A 638 5.97 -26.86 -6.17
CA TYR A 638 5.61 -27.71 -7.30
C TYR A 638 4.09 -27.89 -7.43
N GLU A 639 3.39 -28.16 -6.33
CA GLU A 639 1.92 -28.26 -6.28
C GLU A 639 1.24 -26.95 -6.66
N ALA A 640 1.81 -25.81 -6.26
CA ALA A 640 1.35 -24.47 -6.62
C ALA A 640 1.68 -24.08 -8.08
N LYS A 641 2.45 -24.90 -8.82
CA LYS A 641 2.86 -24.66 -10.22
C LYS A 641 3.60 -23.33 -10.45
N VAL A 642 4.41 -22.88 -9.49
CA VAL A 642 5.17 -21.61 -9.54
C VAL A 642 6.69 -21.80 -9.65
N VAL A 643 7.13 -22.97 -10.14
CA VAL A 643 8.56 -23.31 -10.33
C VAL A 643 9.24 -22.38 -11.35
N ASN A 644 8.51 -21.99 -12.40
CA ASN A 644 8.96 -21.00 -13.40
C ASN A 644 9.35 -19.66 -12.76
N GLU A 645 8.54 -19.14 -11.83
CA GLU A 645 8.80 -17.88 -11.14
C GLU A 645 9.93 -18.00 -10.11
N LEU A 646 10.12 -19.17 -9.51
CA LEU A 646 11.31 -19.45 -8.69
C LEU A 646 12.58 -19.37 -9.54
N LEU A 647 12.59 -20.01 -10.72
CA LEU A 647 13.72 -19.96 -11.65
C LEU A 647 14.02 -18.53 -12.11
N ILE A 648 12.98 -17.74 -12.42
CA ILE A 648 13.14 -16.34 -12.82
C ILE A 648 13.71 -15.50 -11.68
N ASN A 649 13.27 -15.70 -10.43
CA ASN A 649 13.83 -14.99 -9.28
C ASN A 649 15.30 -15.34 -9.03
N LEU A 650 15.67 -16.62 -9.14
CA LEU A 650 17.07 -17.07 -9.05
C LEU A 650 17.94 -16.44 -10.15
N LEU A 651 17.47 -16.44 -11.39
CA LEU A 651 18.20 -15.85 -12.53
C LEU A 651 18.28 -14.33 -12.48
N ASN A 652 17.21 -13.65 -12.05
CA ASN A 652 17.23 -12.20 -11.81
C ASN A 652 18.27 -11.84 -10.76
N ARG A 653 18.31 -12.61 -9.67
CA ARG A 653 19.30 -12.41 -8.61
C ARG A 653 20.71 -12.67 -9.12
N LEU A 654 20.92 -13.72 -9.92
CA LEU A 654 22.22 -14.03 -10.53
C LEU A 654 22.69 -12.94 -11.49
N SER A 655 21.78 -12.28 -12.23
CA SER A 655 22.11 -11.19 -13.15
C SER A 655 22.51 -9.86 -12.46
N SER A 656 22.47 -9.78 -11.13
CA SER A 656 22.90 -8.60 -10.38
C SER A 656 24.43 -8.56 -10.23
N ASN A 657 25.04 -7.41 -10.54
CA ASN A 657 26.49 -7.19 -10.44
C ASN A 657 27.01 -7.09 -9.00
N GLU A 658 26.15 -7.19 -7.98
CA GLU A 658 26.49 -6.96 -6.57
C GLU A 658 26.72 -8.25 -5.76
N ASN A 659 26.64 -9.43 -6.39
CA ASN A 659 26.72 -10.69 -5.66
C ASN A 659 28.15 -11.06 -5.26
N ALA A 660 28.32 -11.61 -4.05
CA ALA A 660 29.57 -12.24 -3.67
C ALA A 660 29.73 -13.58 -4.42
N PRO A 661 30.97 -14.03 -4.73
CA PRO A 661 31.21 -15.28 -5.48
C PRO A 661 30.54 -16.52 -4.86
N GLN A 662 30.47 -16.59 -3.53
CA GLN A 662 29.81 -17.70 -2.82
C GLN A 662 28.28 -17.72 -3.01
N ILE A 663 27.66 -16.55 -3.21
CA ILE A 663 26.23 -16.44 -3.49
C ILE A 663 25.96 -16.86 -4.94
N GLU A 664 26.81 -16.45 -5.89
CA GLU A 664 26.71 -16.86 -7.29
C GLU A 664 26.78 -18.38 -7.44
N PHE A 665 27.73 -19.04 -6.77
CA PHE A 665 27.83 -20.52 -6.81
C PHE A 665 26.59 -21.21 -6.26
N GLN A 666 25.99 -20.69 -5.17
CA GLN A 666 24.72 -21.22 -4.64
C GLN A 666 23.56 -21.00 -5.62
N LEU A 667 23.44 -19.81 -6.21
CA LEU A 667 22.39 -19.47 -7.17
C LEU A 667 22.46 -20.35 -8.42
N VAL A 668 23.65 -20.60 -8.95
CA VAL A 668 23.87 -21.50 -10.08
C VAL A 668 23.46 -22.93 -9.71
N ALA A 669 23.87 -23.43 -8.55
CA ALA A 669 23.55 -24.78 -8.10
C ALA A 669 22.03 -25.00 -7.93
N TRP A 670 21.34 -24.06 -7.28
CA TRP A 670 19.87 -24.09 -7.14
C TRP A 670 19.15 -23.96 -8.48
N THR A 671 19.64 -23.09 -9.38
CA THR A 671 19.05 -22.95 -10.72
C THR A 671 19.16 -24.27 -11.49
N LYS A 672 20.32 -24.93 -11.50
CA LYS A 672 20.51 -26.24 -12.13
C LYS A 672 19.57 -27.30 -11.54
N PHE A 673 19.46 -27.35 -10.20
CA PHE A 673 18.62 -28.30 -9.48
C PHE A 673 17.14 -28.24 -9.86
N PHE A 674 16.57 -27.04 -10.02
CA PHE A 674 15.17 -26.90 -10.44
C PHE A 674 14.98 -27.00 -11.97
N LEU A 675 15.98 -26.61 -12.75
CA LEU A 675 15.89 -26.56 -14.21
C LEU A 675 16.04 -27.94 -14.87
N GLU A 676 16.97 -28.79 -14.39
CA GLU A 676 17.24 -30.11 -14.99
C GLU A 676 16.01 -31.03 -15.04
N PRO A 677 15.22 -31.21 -13.95
CA PRO A 677 14.00 -32.00 -14.00
C PRO A 677 12.98 -31.46 -15.01
N CYS A 678 12.83 -30.12 -15.08
CA CYS A 678 11.90 -29.47 -15.99
C CYS A 678 12.27 -29.67 -17.47
N ILE A 679 13.57 -29.80 -17.77
CA ILE A 679 14.06 -30.13 -19.12
C ILE A 679 13.74 -31.59 -19.48
N GLN A 680 13.99 -32.51 -18.53
CA GLN A 680 13.90 -33.96 -18.76
C GLN A 680 12.47 -34.48 -18.81
N THR A 681 11.52 -33.88 -18.09
CA THR A 681 10.12 -34.28 -18.13
C THR A 681 9.35 -33.65 -19.29
N GLU A 682 8.42 -34.39 -19.90
CA GLU A 682 7.47 -33.89 -20.91
C GLU A 682 6.25 -33.17 -20.28
N ASN A 683 6.17 -33.10 -18.95
CA ASN A 683 5.06 -32.46 -18.25
C ASN A 683 5.11 -30.92 -18.38
N ASP A 684 3.99 -30.32 -18.79
CA ASP A 684 3.77 -28.86 -18.96
C ASP A 684 3.73 -28.09 -17.62
N VAL A 685 4.81 -28.12 -16.83
CA VAL A 685 4.93 -27.29 -15.62
C VAL A 685 5.35 -25.85 -15.98
N ILE A 686 6.09 -25.67 -17.08
CA ILE A 686 6.58 -24.37 -17.56
C ILE A 686 5.90 -24.06 -18.89
N THR A 687 5.22 -22.91 -18.97
CA THR A 687 4.53 -22.48 -20.19
C THR A 687 5.51 -22.13 -21.32
N GLN A 688 5.02 -22.16 -22.55
CA GLN A 688 5.79 -21.79 -23.74
C GLN A 688 6.39 -20.37 -23.68
N SER A 689 5.65 -19.40 -23.12
CA SER A 689 6.13 -18.02 -22.93
C SER A 689 7.20 -17.92 -21.85
N ASP A 690 7.11 -18.73 -20.80
CA ASP A 690 8.07 -18.70 -19.68
C ASP A 690 9.42 -19.28 -20.07
N TRP A 691 9.47 -20.29 -20.96
CA TRP A 691 10.73 -20.77 -21.53
C TRP A 691 11.51 -19.65 -22.24
N SER A 692 10.82 -18.74 -22.93
CA SER A 692 11.44 -17.55 -23.55
C SER A 692 11.99 -16.58 -22.50
N ARG A 693 11.24 -16.32 -21.41
CA ARG A 693 11.68 -15.48 -20.28
C ARG A 693 12.90 -16.08 -19.59
N ILE A 694 12.89 -17.38 -19.32
CA ILE A 694 14.01 -18.12 -18.71
C ILE A 694 15.24 -18.01 -19.60
N LEU A 695 15.13 -18.30 -20.91
CA LEU A 695 16.24 -18.18 -21.85
C LEU A 695 16.81 -16.76 -21.88
N HIS A 696 15.96 -15.73 -21.92
CA HIS A 696 16.40 -14.34 -21.88
C HIS A 696 17.19 -14.00 -20.61
N LYS A 697 16.74 -14.50 -19.45
CA LYS A 697 17.40 -14.27 -18.16
C LYS A 697 18.69 -15.09 -18.02
N MET A 698 18.75 -16.31 -18.56
CA MET A 698 19.98 -17.09 -18.64
C MET A 698 21.03 -16.42 -19.54
N VAL A 699 20.60 -15.82 -20.66
CA VAL A 699 21.48 -15.04 -21.54
C VAL A 699 21.90 -13.72 -20.90
N ALA A 700 21.17 -13.18 -19.91
CA ALA A 700 21.62 -12.03 -19.13
C ALA A 700 22.67 -12.41 -18.06
N ALA A 701 22.66 -13.67 -17.61
CA ALA A 701 23.62 -14.23 -16.65
C ALA A 701 24.67 -15.11 -17.38
N THR A 702 25.35 -14.54 -18.38
CA THR A 702 26.34 -15.27 -19.19
C THR A 702 27.52 -15.75 -18.37
N GLY A 703 28.16 -16.86 -18.79
CA GLY A 703 29.37 -17.41 -18.14
C GLY A 703 29.11 -18.36 -16.96
N HIS A 704 27.88 -18.46 -16.47
CA HIS A 704 27.54 -19.32 -15.32
C HIS A 704 26.94 -20.69 -15.67
N PHE A 705 26.51 -20.90 -16.91
CA PHE A 705 25.83 -22.12 -17.36
C PHE A 705 26.56 -22.81 -18.50
N ASP A 706 26.58 -24.14 -18.48
CA ASP A 706 27.22 -24.95 -19.51
C ASP A 706 26.39 -24.97 -20.81
N ALA A 707 27.08 -25.01 -21.96
CA ALA A 707 26.44 -25.05 -23.29
C ALA A 707 25.36 -26.13 -23.46
N PRO A 708 25.49 -27.37 -22.93
CA PRO A 708 24.46 -28.39 -23.06
C PRO A 708 23.12 -28.02 -22.39
N ILE A 709 23.18 -27.32 -21.25
CA ILE A 709 21.97 -26.91 -20.51
C ILE A 709 21.23 -25.84 -21.29
N VAL A 710 21.96 -24.85 -21.82
CA VAL A 710 21.36 -23.76 -22.60
C VAL A 710 20.77 -24.27 -23.92
N GLU A 711 21.44 -25.19 -24.62
CA GLU A 711 20.87 -25.83 -25.82
C GLU A 711 19.59 -26.61 -25.49
N SER A 712 19.54 -27.28 -24.35
CA SER A 712 18.35 -28.00 -23.90
C SER A 712 17.18 -27.05 -23.60
N VAL A 713 17.45 -25.87 -23.03
CA VAL A 713 16.44 -24.82 -22.83
C VAL A 713 15.99 -24.23 -24.17
N MET A 714 16.93 -23.97 -25.09
CA MET A 714 16.61 -23.48 -26.45
C MET A 714 15.73 -24.45 -27.24
N ALA A 715 15.85 -25.75 -27.00
CA ALA A 715 15.01 -26.77 -27.61
C ALA A 715 13.55 -26.72 -27.12
N LYS A 716 13.32 -26.22 -25.89
CA LYS A 716 11.98 -26.07 -25.29
C LYS A 716 11.28 -24.75 -25.69
N VAL A 717 11.98 -23.77 -26.26
CA VAL A 717 11.40 -22.49 -26.71
C VAL A 717 10.74 -22.63 -28.09
N PRO A 718 9.40 -22.46 -28.21
CA PRO A 718 8.73 -22.55 -29.50
C PRO A 718 9.03 -21.34 -30.38
N ASN A 719 9.07 -21.55 -31.70
CA ASN A 719 9.27 -20.50 -32.73
C ASN A 719 10.57 -19.68 -32.61
N LEU A 720 11.61 -20.22 -31.96
CA LEU A 720 12.91 -19.55 -31.89
C LEU A 720 13.59 -19.58 -33.27
N SER A 721 13.73 -18.40 -33.90
CA SER A 721 14.34 -18.28 -35.23
C SER A 721 15.79 -18.75 -35.24
N GLU A 722 16.22 -19.34 -36.35
CA GLU A 722 17.60 -19.83 -36.51
C GLU A 722 18.64 -18.70 -36.35
N LYS A 723 18.24 -17.45 -36.68
CA LYS A 723 19.04 -16.25 -36.41
C LYS A 723 19.27 -16.03 -34.91
N ARG A 724 18.22 -16.13 -34.09
CA ARG A 724 18.32 -15.99 -32.62
C ARG A 724 19.09 -17.14 -32.00
N ARG A 725 18.92 -18.37 -32.47
CA ARG A 725 19.72 -19.53 -32.03
C ARG A 725 21.22 -19.31 -32.23
N ARG A 726 21.61 -18.80 -33.41
CA ARG A 726 23.01 -18.45 -33.70
C ARG A 726 23.53 -17.32 -32.82
N GLN A 727 22.70 -16.33 -32.47
CA GLN A 727 23.08 -15.24 -31.57
C GLN A 727 23.35 -15.76 -30.16
N VAL A 728 22.48 -16.62 -29.62
CA VAL A 728 22.67 -17.22 -28.29
C VAL A 728 23.95 -18.06 -28.25
N ARG A 729 24.19 -18.90 -29.27
CA ARG A 729 25.45 -19.68 -29.39
C ARG A 729 26.68 -18.79 -29.39
N ARG A 730 26.68 -17.71 -30.19
CA ARG A 730 27.80 -16.75 -30.20
C ARG A 730 28.06 -16.13 -28.84
N ILE A 731 27.01 -15.76 -28.11
CA ILE A 731 27.13 -15.18 -26.77
C ILE A 731 27.75 -16.19 -25.79
N MET A 732 27.36 -17.46 -25.87
CA MET A 732 27.95 -18.54 -25.06
C MET A 732 29.40 -18.83 -25.44
N ASP A 733 29.71 -18.89 -26.74
CA ASP A 733 31.04 -19.17 -27.24
C ASP A 733 32.02 -18.08 -26.80
N ILE A 734 31.63 -16.81 -26.90
CA ILE A 734 32.42 -15.64 -26.46
C ILE A 734 32.72 -15.70 -24.95
N THR A 735 31.80 -16.24 -24.15
CA THR A 735 31.97 -16.32 -22.69
C THR A 735 32.72 -17.55 -22.20
N LEU A 736 32.74 -18.65 -22.98
CA LEU A 736 33.52 -19.85 -22.68
C LEU A 736 34.95 -19.80 -23.27
N SER A 737 35.19 -18.94 -24.27
CA SER A 737 36.49 -18.80 -24.93
C SER A 737 37.35 -17.69 -24.31
N GLU A 738 37.78 -17.85 -23.06
CA GLU A 738 38.96 -17.13 -22.56
C GLU A 738 40.29 -17.75 -23.06
N SER A 739 40.23 -18.86 -23.81
CA SER A 739 41.40 -19.42 -24.47
C SER A 739 41.16 -19.72 -25.94
N LEU A 740 42.07 -19.17 -26.76
CA LEU A 740 42.35 -19.42 -28.18
C LEU A 740 41.81 -18.39 -29.17
N CYS A 741 42.78 -17.59 -29.62
CA CYS A 741 42.85 -16.98 -30.93
C CYS A 741 42.29 -17.88 -32.05
N ALA A 742 41.71 -17.19 -33.04
CA ALA A 742 41.64 -17.53 -34.46
C ALA A 742 40.38 -18.28 -34.97
N VAL A 743 39.64 -17.52 -35.82
CA VAL A 743 38.94 -17.95 -37.06
C VAL A 743 37.52 -18.52 -36.82
N ASP A 744 36.44 -18.10 -37.50
CA ASP A 744 36.33 -17.54 -38.84
C ASP A 744 35.30 -16.40 -38.94
N ASP A 745 35.76 -15.30 -39.52
CA ASP A 745 35.09 -14.02 -39.58
C ASP A 745 34.51 -13.84 -40.98
N SER A 746 33.42 -14.55 -41.30
CA SER A 746 32.67 -14.31 -42.53
C SER A 746 31.69 -13.16 -42.30
N MET A 747 32.24 -11.95 -42.24
CA MET A 747 31.71 -10.65 -42.72
C MET A 747 32.63 -9.49 -42.29
N SER A 748 33.96 -9.68 -42.34
CA SER A 748 34.90 -8.55 -42.29
C SER A 748 35.33 -8.15 -43.69
N VAL A 749 35.33 -6.83 -43.93
CA VAL A 749 36.01 -6.20 -45.05
C VAL A 749 37.52 -6.44 -44.86
N ARG A 750 38.16 -7.23 -45.72
CA ARG A 750 39.55 -7.69 -45.50
C ARG A 750 40.61 -6.95 -46.30
N THR A 751 40.26 -6.08 -47.25
CA THR A 751 41.26 -5.30 -48.02
C THR A 751 40.82 -3.86 -48.29
N LEU A 752 41.80 -2.96 -48.50
CA LEU A 752 41.57 -1.57 -48.91
C LEU A 752 40.80 -1.50 -50.25
N GLU A 753 40.99 -2.49 -51.12
CA GLU A 753 40.33 -2.61 -52.42
C GLU A 753 38.85 -3.00 -52.28
N ASP A 754 38.48 -3.82 -51.28
CA ASP A 754 37.09 -4.16 -50.98
C ASP A 754 36.32 -2.98 -50.37
N LEU A 755 36.99 -2.16 -49.54
CA LEU A 755 36.46 -0.90 -49.04
C LEU A 755 36.25 0.10 -50.21
N GLN A 756 37.20 0.17 -51.14
CA GLN A 756 37.10 1.01 -52.34
C GLN A 756 35.99 0.53 -53.31
N ARG A 757 35.72 -0.78 -53.39
CA ARG A 757 34.58 -1.32 -54.15
C ARG A 757 33.24 -0.92 -53.55
N LEU A 758 33.11 -0.98 -52.22
CA LEU A 758 31.90 -0.54 -51.52
C LEU A 758 31.68 0.98 -51.67
N ILE A 759 32.74 1.77 -51.51
CA ILE A 759 32.72 3.23 -51.71
C ILE A 759 32.40 3.60 -53.16
N ARG A 760 32.85 2.82 -54.15
CA ARG A 760 32.46 3.01 -55.56
C ARG A 760 30.98 2.66 -55.80
N LYS A 761 30.47 1.62 -55.15
CA LYS A 761 29.07 1.18 -55.27
C LYS A 761 28.07 2.21 -54.71
N ASP A 762 28.47 2.92 -53.64
CA ASP A 762 27.69 4.05 -53.13
C ASP A 762 27.86 5.32 -53.96
N ARG A 763 28.99 5.48 -54.67
CA ARG A 763 29.22 6.63 -55.57
C ARG A 763 28.49 6.55 -56.90
N GLU A 764 28.15 5.36 -57.39
CA GLU A 764 27.33 5.20 -58.60
C GLU A 764 25.83 5.41 -58.34
N ASN A 765 25.37 5.24 -57.09
CA ASN A 765 23.96 5.45 -56.73
C ASN A 765 23.64 6.90 -56.28
N VAL A 766 24.62 7.80 -56.24
CA VAL A 766 24.45 9.18 -55.72
C VAL A 766 24.84 10.24 -56.76
N SER A 767 24.93 9.89 -58.05
CA SER A 767 24.96 10.88 -59.14
C SER A 767 23.56 11.45 -59.44
N SER A 768 22.91 12.02 -58.42
CA SER A 768 21.92 13.10 -58.56
C SER A 768 21.84 13.91 -57.25
N SER A 769 22.82 14.83 -57.10
CA SER A 769 22.77 16.21 -56.53
C SER A 769 21.91 16.49 -55.29
N GLY A 770 22.32 17.20 -54.22
CA GLY A 770 23.44 18.10 -53.81
C GLY A 770 23.07 18.56 -52.38
N THR A 771 23.88 19.14 -51.48
CA THR A 771 25.00 20.09 -51.50
C THR A 771 25.56 20.22 -50.06
N THR A 772 26.89 20.35 -49.91
CA THR A 772 27.71 21.09 -48.88
C THR A 772 27.46 20.87 -47.37
N SER A 773 28.42 20.71 -46.45
CA SER A 773 29.88 20.93 -46.40
C SER A 773 30.48 20.35 -45.08
N THR A 774 31.77 20.00 -45.15
CA THR A 774 32.79 19.93 -44.06
C THR A 774 32.63 18.95 -42.89
N ASN A 775 33.46 17.91 -42.86
CA ASN A 775 34.26 17.54 -41.67
C ASN A 775 35.52 16.75 -42.09
N ARG A 776 36.69 17.39 -41.99
CA ARG A 776 38.02 16.77 -42.03
C ARG A 776 38.34 16.29 -40.61
N PHE A 777 38.66 15.02 -40.42
CA PHE A 777 39.28 14.52 -39.20
C PHE A 777 40.80 14.78 -39.22
N THR A 778 41.36 15.21 -38.09
CA THR A 778 42.80 15.39 -37.85
C THR A 778 43.29 14.42 -36.77
N LEU A 779 44.53 13.92 -36.90
CA LEU A 779 45.18 13.03 -35.92
C LEU A 779 45.62 13.81 -34.67
N CYS A 780 45.22 13.34 -33.48
CA CYS A 780 45.64 13.87 -32.18
C CYS A 780 46.79 13.06 -31.59
N ASP A 781 47.59 13.70 -30.73
CA ASP A 781 48.82 13.17 -30.16
C ASP A 781 48.56 12.15 -29.05
N GLY A 782 49.44 11.16 -28.90
CA GLY A 782 49.20 9.98 -28.05
C GLY A 782 49.17 10.25 -26.55
N GLU A 783 49.81 11.34 -26.10
CA GLU A 783 49.84 11.72 -24.67
C GLU A 783 48.49 12.28 -24.17
N GLU A 784 47.65 12.84 -25.05
CA GLU A 784 46.30 13.30 -24.67
C GLU A 784 45.38 12.13 -24.33
N TRP A 785 45.52 10.97 -24.98
CA TRP A 785 44.66 9.81 -24.72
C TRP A 785 44.95 9.13 -23.38
N CYS A 786 46.20 9.16 -22.93
CA CYS A 786 46.60 8.52 -21.66
C CYS A 786 46.03 9.22 -20.41
N SER A 787 45.53 10.45 -20.55
CA SER A 787 44.96 11.25 -19.45
C SER A 787 43.42 11.31 -19.46
N VAL A 788 42.76 10.65 -20.43
CA VAL A 788 41.29 10.62 -20.56
C VAL A 788 40.74 9.31 -19.96
N PRO A 789 39.77 9.37 -19.02
CA PRO A 789 39.17 8.19 -18.42
C PRO A 789 38.50 7.28 -19.46
N LEU A 790 38.57 5.97 -19.23
CA LEU A 790 38.06 4.94 -20.13
C LEU A 790 36.56 5.17 -20.44
N GLY A 791 36.26 5.46 -21.72
CA GLY A 791 34.90 5.74 -22.19
C GLY A 791 34.63 7.18 -22.63
N LEU A 792 35.57 8.12 -22.46
CA LEU A 792 35.45 9.52 -22.92
C LEU A 792 36.33 9.81 -24.15
N LEU A 793 35.92 10.76 -24.99
CA LEU A 793 36.72 11.29 -26.11
C LEU A 793 37.57 12.49 -25.64
N PRO A 794 38.74 12.73 -26.25
CA PRO A 794 39.55 13.91 -25.95
C PRO A 794 38.76 15.21 -26.15
N GLY A 795 38.66 16.02 -25.10
CA GLY A 795 37.90 17.29 -25.08
C GLY A 795 36.44 17.20 -24.59
N ALA A 796 35.93 16.01 -24.26
CA ALA A 796 34.60 15.86 -23.65
C ALA A 796 34.63 16.20 -22.14
N SER A 797 33.73 17.07 -21.66
CA SER A 797 33.57 17.31 -20.22
C SER A 797 32.74 16.19 -19.58
N VAL A 798 33.02 15.91 -18.31
CA VAL A 798 32.38 14.85 -17.50
C VAL A 798 30.86 15.05 -17.37
N ASP A 799 30.36 16.27 -17.64
CA ASP A 799 28.93 16.60 -17.57
C ASP A 799 28.11 15.96 -18.71
N THR A 800 28.76 15.44 -19.76
CA THR A 800 28.10 14.77 -20.90
C THR A 800 27.58 13.36 -20.61
N LEU A 801 27.78 12.82 -19.40
CA LEU A 801 27.25 11.52 -18.95
C LEU A 801 25.96 11.62 -18.12
N SER A 802 25.12 12.62 -18.40
CA SER A 802 23.74 12.67 -17.89
C SER A 802 22.75 12.33 -19.00
N LEU A 803 22.20 11.12 -18.95
CA LEU A 803 21.04 10.72 -19.74
C LEU A 803 19.79 11.15 -18.96
N ILE A 804 19.29 12.35 -19.26
CA ILE A 804 17.95 12.80 -18.88
C ILE A 804 17.10 12.68 -20.14
N LEU A 805 16.05 11.84 -20.09
CA LEU A 805 14.96 11.87 -21.05
C LEU A 805 13.77 12.54 -20.35
N ASP A 806 13.46 13.77 -20.75
CA ASP A 806 12.13 14.38 -20.58
C ASP A 806 11.82 15.24 -21.83
N ASP A 807 10.62 15.03 -22.38
CA ASP A 807 10.21 15.25 -23.78
C ASP A 807 9.59 16.63 -24.08
N ASP A 808 10.17 17.74 -23.60
CA ASP A 808 9.61 19.09 -23.87
C ASP A 808 10.57 20.06 -24.61
N TRP A 809 11.49 19.54 -25.43
CA TRP A 809 12.38 20.37 -26.25
C TRP A 809 11.85 20.66 -27.68
N PHE A 810 10.74 20.06 -28.12
CA PHE A 810 10.28 20.22 -29.51
C PHE A 810 9.53 21.53 -29.83
N LEU A 811 9.28 22.41 -28.86
CA LEU A 811 8.54 23.68 -29.09
C LEU A 811 9.38 24.96 -28.96
N ALA A 812 10.69 24.89 -28.67
CA ALA A 812 11.47 26.08 -28.35
C ALA A 812 12.70 26.36 -29.25
N GLN A 813 12.69 25.92 -30.50
CA GLN A 813 13.60 26.46 -31.52
C GLN A 813 12.86 26.95 -32.76
N LYS A 814 12.18 28.10 -32.64
CA LYS A 814 12.00 29.06 -33.74
C LYS A 814 11.33 30.34 -33.24
N ARG A 815 12.14 31.25 -32.70
CA ARG A 815 12.15 32.68 -33.08
C ARG A 815 13.27 33.39 -32.32
N HIS A 816 14.34 33.56 -33.08
CA HIS A 816 15.64 34.13 -32.78
C HIS A 816 15.62 35.48 -32.07
N THR A 817 16.68 35.73 -31.31
CA THR A 817 17.30 37.05 -31.24
C THR A 817 17.61 37.56 -32.66
N SER A 818 16.88 38.57 -33.12
CA SER A 818 17.48 39.68 -33.86
C SER A 818 16.69 40.94 -33.57
N GLU A 819 17.43 41.97 -33.18
CA GLU A 819 17.00 43.29 -32.73
C GLU A 819 16.10 44.04 -33.71
N ASN A 820 15.30 44.98 -33.15
CA ASN A 820 14.80 46.23 -33.73
C ASN A 820 14.38 46.24 -35.22
N LEU A 821 13.09 46.41 -35.50
CA LEU A 821 12.55 47.66 -36.09
C LEU A 821 11.02 47.61 -36.18
N ASP A 822 10.49 48.83 -36.31
CA ASP A 822 9.14 49.32 -36.06
C ASP A 822 8.11 48.98 -37.14
N LEU A 823 6.86 49.30 -36.81
CA LEU A 823 5.75 49.69 -37.69
C LEU A 823 4.98 48.60 -38.48
N SER A 824 3.81 48.32 -37.91
CA SER A 824 2.48 48.45 -38.52
C SER A 824 2.08 47.57 -39.70
N VAL A 825 0.75 47.33 -39.74
CA VAL A 825 -0.08 47.07 -40.93
C VAL A 825 -0.43 45.60 -41.22
N ILE A 826 -1.74 45.35 -41.16
CA ILE A 826 -2.58 44.36 -41.89
C ILE A 826 -2.59 42.92 -41.35
N GLU A 827 -3.68 42.43 -40.76
CA GLU A 827 -5.04 42.12 -41.30
C GLU A 827 -5.12 40.79 -42.06
N GLU A 828 -6.19 40.06 -41.69
CA GLU A 828 -7.03 39.16 -42.50
C GLU A 828 -6.59 37.72 -42.82
N GLU A 829 -7.53 36.81 -42.48
CA GLU A 829 -7.92 35.55 -43.14
C GLU A 829 -6.82 34.45 -43.28
N HIS A 830 -7.00 33.20 -42.82
CA HIS A 830 -8.19 32.35 -42.84
C HIS A 830 -7.99 31.14 -41.92
#